data_AF-A0A1H2BQR5-F1
#
_entry.id   AF-A0A1H2BQR5-F1
#
_cell.length_a   1.000
_cell.length_b   1.000
_cell.length_c   1.000
_cell.angle_alpha   90.00
_cell.angle_beta   90.00
_cell.angle_gamma   90.00
#
_symmetry.space_group_name_H-M   'P 1'
#
loop_
_entity.id
_entity.type
_entity.pdbx_description
1 polymer ?
#
loop_
_entity_poly.entity_id
_entity_poly.type
_entity_poly.pdbx_seq_one_letter_code
_entity_poly.pdbx_strand_id
1 'polypeptide(L)'
;MNSVLNRRDHARIAALTATALFGSGLLVVPAAAAVEPDDLTRPGESVLVDTGRQAIAPGMELTTFSRLEDGGWNAGSVLEVDLDAGVTLDYQYSGEVTTTATVRSLAEASGATAAINGDFYDINNSNAPLGAGVSRDEGVVTGPTAGHENALAVSSSGAAALAQVFLEGTAVTGDGVSLRLAGVNTFALPADGVGVFTSQWGAYTRADTVGAATNRAEVTVVDGVVTAVGTTLGAGPIAPGTVVLVGRDAGATSLLALAPGDTVDVSYAPRSDLEDVVVAVGGNHLLVEDGVQRTFTDTEPAARTAIGLSEDGRTMYLVSLDGKQAHSRGMTLTEFAELMADLGAYDALNIDGGGSSTLVVRDPGTDDRTVVNSPSDGSERSVANGLALFAAEGSGEVDGFRVLAGDEENTDRVFPGLTRTVEALGHDETFAPVDARPRWTTSDRRVASVLRGATPDTAVVTGIAPGDADIEAAVLGAEGELGVTVLGELRRLEPTATLLPLGGAGSTGSLALTGYDIDGYRAPIEPADVTVTGGEGVVELVPDGAGFSVRPLVETGSALVTLTAAGVSTGVAVTVGLTEVPVATFGDAASWTVSFARATGTIAPAEGPDGRDGIRLTYDFTGPNTRAAYAAPPAQFTLPGQPQTIKAWVNGDGQGTWIRMRVYDPNGTLLTLNGGYTTFTGWQQLTFPVPAGTQYPLRFRDVYAVEASGARSYTGTTAFSDITVEIAPEVELPATERFPDPVIVTNGSADDAGQRVAVMSDSQFVGRDPDSDIVQAARRTLREIVAEDPDALVINGDLVDEAASVDFDLARRVLDEELAGVDFPWYYVPGNHEVHGGPIGNFIDEFGATQHTADLPTDKGTTRIITLNSAFGTLRGGGFAQIAELRSALDEAAADDDITGVLIFAHHPPNDPLPTANSRLADRREAAMLETWLAGFEADSGKSAAFVGAHAGVFDAGSVDGVPFLVNGNSGKGPASTPDNGGFTGWTLLGLEPARGDRGNDDDWLRAEVRARVDAIALTAPATLGVGATGAVSATVEQDGARTVPVQWPVSAQWGGAGVWVGAADTAPRWAVVAVDPAAGTIEGLRAGAATVTVTVNGETAIREILVGG
;
A
#
# COMPACT_ATOMS: atom_id res chain seq x y z
N MET A 1 6.79 -38.96 -47.02
CA MET A 1 5.64 -39.81 -47.40
C MET A 1 5.45 -40.89 -46.34
N ASN A 2 4.43 -40.70 -45.52
CA ASN A 2 3.67 -41.57 -44.61
C ASN A 2 4.34 -42.51 -43.58
N SER A 3 4.28 -42.01 -42.33
CA SER A 3 3.71 -42.57 -41.09
C SER A 3 3.98 -44.02 -40.65
N VAL A 4 4.45 -44.11 -39.40
CA VAL A 4 4.67 -45.35 -38.63
C VAL A 4 3.85 -45.32 -37.34
N LEU A 5 3.18 -46.44 -37.09
CA LEU A 5 2.39 -46.84 -35.92
C LEU A 5 3.27 -47.20 -34.70
N ASN A 6 2.78 -47.05 -33.46
CA ASN A 6 2.31 -48.16 -32.57
C ASN A 6 2.26 -47.83 -31.05
N ARG A 7 1.12 -48.16 -30.44
CA ARG A 7 0.87 -49.00 -29.23
C ARG A 7 1.58 -48.79 -27.87
N ARG A 8 0.71 -48.59 -26.87
CA ARG A 8 0.44 -49.33 -25.60
C ARG A 8 1.34 -49.18 -24.36
N ASP A 9 0.67 -48.75 -23.29
CA ASP A 9 0.71 -49.15 -21.86
C ASP A 9 1.86 -50.03 -21.37
N HIS A 10 2.45 -49.64 -20.24
CA HIS A 10 2.56 -50.43 -19.00
C HIS A 10 3.38 -49.68 -17.94
N ALA A 11 2.79 -49.51 -16.75
CA ALA A 11 3.49 -49.20 -15.51
C ALA A 11 4.44 -50.33 -15.11
N ARG A 12 5.69 -50.00 -14.73
CA ARG A 12 6.59 -50.90 -14.00
C ARG A 12 7.47 -50.15 -13.00
N ILE A 13 7.16 -50.45 -11.74
CA ILE A 13 8.03 -50.55 -10.57
C ILE A 13 9.47 -50.95 -10.94
N ALA A 14 10.46 -50.17 -10.51
CA ALA A 14 11.87 -50.56 -10.49
C ALA A 14 12.34 -50.70 -9.02
N ALA A 15 12.59 -51.94 -8.62
CA ALA A 15 13.20 -52.29 -7.36
C ALA A 15 14.73 -52.01 -7.40
N LEU A 16 15.23 -51.37 -6.34
CA LEU A 16 16.65 -51.24 -6.05
C LEU A 16 17.29 -52.63 -5.85
N THR A 17 18.34 -52.92 -6.61
CA THR A 17 19.35 -53.93 -6.25
C THR A 17 20.71 -53.26 -6.12
N ALA A 18 21.26 -53.34 -4.91
CA ALA A 18 22.55 -52.82 -4.51
C ALA A 18 23.71 -53.43 -5.31
N THR A 19 24.58 -52.57 -5.85
CA THR A 19 25.96 -52.91 -6.17
C THR A 19 26.85 -51.82 -5.56
N ALA A 20 27.55 -52.16 -4.47
CA ALA A 20 28.49 -51.28 -3.81
C ALA A 20 29.77 -51.16 -4.65
N LEU A 21 30.04 -49.95 -5.16
CA LEU A 21 31.39 -49.51 -5.51
C LEU A 21 31.72 -48.29 -4.65
N PHE A 22 32.72 -48.45 -3.78
CA PHE A 22 33.36 -47.37 -3.05
C PHE A 22 34.10 -46.47 -4.06
N GLY A 23 33.58 -45.26 -4.27
CA GLY A 23 34.23 -44.19 -5.01
C GLY A 23 33.92 -42.87 -4.33
N SER A 24 34.95 -42.18 -3.88
CA SER A 24 34.93 -40.91 -3.14
C SER A 24 34.04 -39.87 -3.83
N GLY A 25 32.86 -39.60 -3.26
CA GLY A 25 31.96 -38.56 -3.76
C GLY A 25 32.47 -37.18 -3.35
N LEU A 26 32.82 -36.36 -4.35
CA LEU A 26 32.63 -34.92 -4.21
C LEU A 26 31.13 -34.69 -3.96
N LEU A 27 30.81 -33.91 -2.94
CA LEU A 27 29.49 -33.32 -2.77
C LEU A 27 29.26 -32.38 -3.97
N VAL A 28 28.58 -32.88 -5.00
CA VAL A 28 27.91 -32.04 -5.98
C VAL A 28 26.63 -31.59 -5.30
N VAL A 29 26.64 -30.36 -4.79
CA VAL A 29 25.40 -29.65 -4.47
C VAL A 29 24.66 -29.51 -5.80
N PRO A 30 23.36 -29.87 -5.90
CA PRO A 30 22.62 -29.61 -7.13
C PRO A 30 22.66 -28.09 -7.37
N ALA A 31 22.96 -27.65 -8.60
CA ALA A 31 22.65 -26.28 -8.99
C ALA A 31 21.16 -26.06 -8.72
N ALA A 32 20.82 -25.02 -7.96
CA ALA A 32 19.44 -24.57 -7.89
C ALA A 32 18.97 -24.33 -9.33
N ALA A 33 17.81 -24.89 -9.70
CA ALA A 33 17.21 -24.54 -10.96
C ALA A 33 16.95 -23.03 -10.93
N ALA A 34 17.30 -22.31 -12.00
CA ALA A 34 16.94 -20.92 -12.15
C ALA A 34 15.43 -20.79 -11.94
N VAL A 35 15.03 -19.83 -11.13
CA VAL A 35 13.63 -19.57 -10.87
C VAL A 35 13.15 -18.69 -12.03
N GLU A 36 12.04 -19.04 -12.66
CA GLU A 36 11.43 -18.14 -13.64
C GLU A 36 11.17 -16.79 -12.95
N PRO A 37 11.41 -15.63 -13.60
CA PRO A 37 11.13 -14.33 -13.01
C PRO A 37 9.69 -14.17 -12.48
N ASP A 38 8.78 -15.04 -12.94
CA ASP A 38 7.38 -15.13 -12.52
C ASP A 38 7.18 -15.83 -11.15
N ASP A 39 8.20 -16.49 -10.59
CA ASP A 39 8.13 -17.19 -9.29
C ASP A 39 9.24 -16.73 -8.34
N LEU A 40 9.37 -15.42 -8.09
CA LEU A 40 10.36 -14.86 -7.13
C LEU A 40 10.13 -15.25 -5.65
N THR A 41 9.33 -16.28 -5.42
CA THR A 41 9.07 -16.95 -4.16
C THR A 41 10.23 -17.87 -3.82
N ARG A 42 10.72 -17.76 -2.59
CA ARG A 42 11.58 -18.78 -1.97
C ARG A 42 10.75 -19.52 -0.94
N PRO A 43 10.38 -20.79 -1.19
CA PRO A 43 9.55 -21.55 -0.25
C PRO A 43 10.11 -21.53 1.17
N GLY A 44 9.34 -20.97 2.10
CA GLY A 44 9.71 -20.83 3.52
C GLY A 44 10.58 -19.63 3.88
N GLU A 45 11.00 -18.82 2.91
CA GLU A 45 11.81 -17.59 3.12
C GLU A 45 11.11 -16.32 2.65
N SER A 46 10.33 -16.40 1.56
CA SER A 46 9.53 -15.29 1.01
C SER A 46 8.19 -15.78 0.46
N VAL A 47 7.21 -14.88 0.38
CA VAL A 47 5.97 -15.09 -0.38
C VAL A 47 5.78 -13.93 -1.34
N LEU A 48 5.58 -14.24 -2.62
CA LEU A 48 5.19 -13.27 -3.64
C LEU A 48 3.75 -12.84 -3.39
N VAL A 49 3.53 -11.53 -3.30
CA VAL A 49 2.21 -10.93 -3.01
C VAL A 49 1.61 -10.33 -4.27
N ASP A 50 2.43 -9.67 -5.08
CA ASP A 50 2.02 -9.01 -6.32
C ASP A 50 3.14 -9.13 -7.35
N THR A 51 2.76 -9.28 -8.62
CA THR A 51 3.68 -9.29 -9.76
C THR A 51 2.99 -8.79 -11.02
N GLY A 52 3.70 -8.00 -11.83
CA GLY A 52 3.23 -7.50 -13.11
C GLY A 52 4.28 -7.70 -14.19
N ARG A 53 3.87 -8.16 -15.37
CA ARG A 53 4.75 -8.41 -16.52
C ARG A 53 4.34 -7.57 -17.71
N GLN A 54 5.31 -6.94 -18.38
CA GLN A 54 5.08 -6.07 -19.53
C GLN A 54 6.21 -6.18 -20.54
N ALA A 55 5.88 -6.48 -21.80
CA ALA A 55 6.83 -6.40 -22.90
C ALA A 55 7.09 -4.93 -23.26
N ILE A 56 8.35 -4.50 -23.24
CA ILE A 56 8.77 -3.11 -23.49
C ILE A 56 9.18 -2.92 -24.96
N ALA A 57 9.91 -3.89 -25.49
CA ALA A 57 10.40 -4.00 -26.87
C ALA A 57 10.69 -5.49 -27.16
N PRO A 58 10.87 -5.90 -28.44
CA PRO A 58 11.40 -7.22 -28.75
C PRO A 58 12.70 -7.49 -27.97
N GLY A 59 12.69 -8.57 -27.19
CA GLY A 59 13.80 -8.94 -26.31
C GLY A 59 13.97 -8.04 -25.09
N MET A 60 12.98 -7.25 -24.68
CA MET A 60 12.98 -6.50 -23.42
C MET A 60 11.67 -6.71 -22.68
N GLU A 61 11.76 -7.27 -21.49
CA GLU A 61 10.59 -7.63 -20.70
C GLU A 61 10.74 -7.17 -19.26
N LEU A 62 9.77 -6.40 -18.78
CA LEU A 62 9.74 -5.85 -17.43
C LEU A 62 8.87 -6.72 -16.54
N THR A 63 9.41 -7.12 -15.40
CA THR A 63 8.68 -7.72 -14.29
C THR A 63 8.77 -6.79 -13.08
N THR A 64 7.63 -6.36 -12.53
CA THR A 64 7.54 -5.72 -11.21
C THR A 64 7.10 -6.75 -10.18
N PHE A 65 7.54 -6.59 -8.93
CA PHE A 65 7.17 -7.51 -7.86
C PHE A 65 7.05 -6.83 -6.50
N SER A 66 6.19 -7.37 -5.66
CA SER A 66 6.17 -7.14 -4.21
C SER A 66 6.13 -8.47 -3.48
N ARG A 67 7.05 -8.67 -2.54
CA ARG A 67 7.14 -9.89 -1.72
C ARG A 67 7.28 -9.56 -0.25
N LEU A 68 6.78 -10.46 0.58
CA LEU A 68 6.94 -10.40 2.03
C LEU A 68 7.93 -11.48 2.49
N GLU A 69 8.78 -11.12 3.44
CA GLU A 69 9.81 -11.98 4.05
C GLU A 69 9.85 -11.74 5.55
N ASP A 70 10.65 -12.53 6.29
CA ASP A 70 10.85 -12.34 7.75
C ASP A 70 11.34 -10.92 8.10
N GLY A 71 12.17 -10.32 7.24
CA GLY A 71 12.65 -8.95 7.41
C GLY A 71 11.60 -7.86 7.13
N GLY A 72 10.47 -8.20 6.49
CA GLY A 72 9.42 -7.27 6.06
C GLY A 72 9.27 -7.20 4.54
N TRP A 73 8.51 -6.21 4.07
CA TRP A 73 8.20 -6.00 2.67
C TRP A 73 9.42 -5.64 1.82
N ASN A 74 9.49 -6.20 0.62
CA ASN A 74 10.41 -5.84 -0.44
C ASN A 74 9.67 -5.69 -1.76
N ALA A 75 10.04 -4.68 -2.54
CA ALA A 75 9.49 -4.46 -3.88
C ALA A 75 10.59 -4.03 -4.83
N GLY A 76 10.44 -4.38 -6.11
CA GLY A 76 11.42 -4.05 -7.13
C GLY A 76 10.93 -4.30 -8.55
N SER A 77 11.85 -4.11 -9.48
CA SER A 77 11.64 -4.27 -10.91
C SER A 77 12.84 -4.95 -11.55
N VAL A 78 12.58 -5.88 -12.46
CA VAL A 78 13.56 -6.64 -13.24
C VAL A 78 13.25 -6.40 -14.71
N LEU A 79 14.18 -5.82 -15.46
CA LEU A 79 14.14 -5.82 -16.92
C LEU A 79 15.03 -6.95 -17.42
N GLU A 80 14.42 -8.00 -17.97
CA GLU A 80 15.11 -9.05 -18.71
C GLU A 80 15.34 -8.60 -20.15
N VAL A 81 16.57 -8.75 -20.63
CA VAL A 81 16.99 -8.31 -21.96
C VAL A 81 17.65 -9.45 -22.72
N ASP A 82 17.06 -9.87 -23.83
CA ASP A 82 17.66 -10.78 -24.81
C ASP A 82 18.62 -10.00 -25.71
N LEU A 83 19.92 -10.23 -25.52
CA LEU A 83 20.98 -9.56 -26.28
C LEU A 83 21.07 -10.05 -27.73
N ASP A 84 20.47 -11.20 -28.08
CA ASP A 84 20.38 -11.68 -29.47
C ASP A 84 19.22 -11.01 -30.24
N ALA A 85 18.33 -10.26 -29.57
CA ALA A 85 17.17 -9.59 -30.17
C ALA A 85 17.50 -8.27 -30.91
N GLY A 86 18.78 -7.96 -31.10
CA GLY A 86 19.21 -6.73 -31.79
C GLY A 86 19.22 -5.48 -30.90
N VAL A 87 19.20 -5.66 -29.58
CA VAL A 87 19.36 -4.58 -28.61
C VAL A 87 20.78 -4.02 -28.68
N THR A 88 20.91 -2.69 -28.70
CA THR A 88 22.19 -2.01 -28.58
C THR A 88 22.28 -1.24 -27.27
N LEU A 89 23.50 -1.13 -26.75
CA LEU A 89 23.78 -0.48 -25.48
C LEU A 89 24.75 0.67 -25.70
N ASP A 90 24.63 1.71 -24.88
CA ASP A 90 25.62 2.79 -24.79
C ASP A 90 25.73 3.38 -23.37
N TYR A 91 26.86 4.02 -23.10
CA TYR A 91 27.11 4.77 -21.88
C TYR A 91 26.31 6.06 -21.87
N GLN A 92 25.49 6.23 -20.84
CA GLN A 92 24.58 7.36 -20.72
C GLN A 92 25.10 8.37 -19.70
N TYR A 93 25.19 9.64 -20.08
CA TYR A 93 25.57 10.74 -19.18
C TYR A 93 25.15 12.09 -19.80
N SER A 94 25.35 13.20 -19.09
CA SER A 94 24.85 14.52 -19.53
C SER A 94 25.68 15.21 -20.63
N GLY A 95 26.69 14.56 -21.20
CA GLY A 95 27.69 15.18 -22.08
C GLY A 95 28.88 15.81 -21.33
N GLU A 96 28.76 16.04 -20.02
CA GLU A 96 29.83 16.51 -19.14
C GLU A 96 29.96 15.61 -17.90
N VAL A 97 31.15 15.08 -17.64
CA VAL A 97 31.46 14.13 -16.56
C VAL A 97 31.14 14.70 -15.18
N THR A 98 31.27 16.01 -14.96
CA THR A 98 31.01 16.65 -13.66
C THR A 98 29.58 17.15 -13.47
N THR A 99 28.71 16.92 -14.45
CA THR A 99 27.32 17.40 -14.46
C THR A 99 26.39 16.19 -14.32
N THR A 100 25.51 16.24 -13.33
CA THR A 100 24.51 15.18 -13.09
C THR A 100 23.19 15.50 -13.77
N ALA A 101 22.47 14.47 -14.18
CA ALA A 101 21.10 14.57 -14.67
C ALA A 101 20.29 13.37 -14.19
N THR A 102 18.97 13.42 -14.26
CA THR A 102 18.16 12.26 -13.88
C THR A 102 18.20 11.20 -14.99
N VAL A 103 18.11 9.91 -14.66
CA VAL A 103 18.16 8.80 -15.63
C VAL A 103 17.07 8.99 -16.68
N ARG A 104 15.86 9.38 -16.26
CA ARG A 104 14.75 9.68 -17.17
C ARG A 104 15.10 10.79 -18.16
N SER A 105 15.64 11.91 -17.69
CA SER A 105 15.99 13.03 -18.58
C SER A 105 17.08 12.65 -19.59
N LEU A 106 18.00 11.77 -19.21
CA LEU A 106 19.04 11.25 -20.10
C LEU A 106 18.46 10.26 -21.11
N ALA A 107 17.51 9.41 -20.69
CA ALA A 107 16.80 8.48 -21.57
C ALA A 107 15.96 9.23 -22.62
N GLU A 108 15.23 10.27 -22.19
CA GLU A 108 14.49 11.17 -23.09
C GLU A 108 15.42 11.87 -24.08
N ALA A 109 16.56 12.39 -23.63
CA ALA A 109 17.51 13.10 -24.49
C ALA A 109 18.19 12.19 -25.54
N SER A 110 18.46 10.94 -25.18
CA SER A 110 19.09 9.95 -26.06
C SER A 110 18.09 9.18 -26.93
N GLY A 111 16.80 9.20 -26.58
CA GLY A 111 15.79 8.36 -27.22
C GLY A 111 15.83 6.90 -26.78
N ALA A 112 16.48 6.60 -25.64
CA ALA A 112 16.61 5.23 -25.13
C ALA A 112 15.24 4.56 -24.93
N THR A 113 15.19 3.26 -25.21
CA THR A 113 14.02 2.40 -24.97
C THR A 113 13.94 2.03 -23.49
N ALA A 114 15.08 1.76 -22.87
CA ALA A 114 15.20 1.60 -21.43
C ALA A 114 16.53 2.19 -20.95
N ALA A 115 16.58 2.58 -19.68
CA ALA A 115 17.81 3.05 -19.06
C ALA A 115 17.83 2.74 -17.56
N ILE A 116 19.01 2.47 -17.03
CA ILE A 116 19.21 2.27 -15.60
C ILE A 116 20.36 3.16 -15.11
N ASN A 117 20.31 3.59 -13.85
CA ASN A 117 21.41 4.35 -13.25
C ASN A 117 22.73 3.57 -13.32
N GLY A 118 23.85 4.27 -13.25
CA GLY A 118 25.17 3.67 -13.41
C GLY A 118 25.97 3.64 -12.11
N ASP A 119 27.22 4.05 -12.25
CA ASP A 119 28.29 3.88 -11.29
C ASP A 119 28.18 4.80 -10.06
N PHE A 120 28.95 4.45 -9.03
CA PHE A 120 29.24 5.34 -7.91
C PHE A 120 29.97 6.58 -8.40
N TYR A 121 29.75 7.71 -7.73
CA TYR A 121 30.34 8.99 -8.12
C TYR A 121 30.75 9.82 -6.90
N ASP A 122 31.65 10.80 -7.13
CA ASP A 122 32.16 11.72 -6.10
C ASP A 122 31.08 12.77 -5.73
N ILE A 123 30.03 12.26 -5.10
CA ILE A 123 28.79 12.95 -4.78
C ILE A 123 29.03 14.13 -3.84
N ASN A 124 28.32 15.23 -4.09
CA ASN A 124 28.46 16.53 -3.40
C ASN A 124 29.79 17.24 -3.65
N ASN A 125 30.59 16.77 -4.61
CA ASN A 125 31.85 17.37 -4.96
C ASN A 125 32.00 17.52 -6.48
N SER A 126 32.82 16.73 -7.15
CA SER A 126 32.98 16.81 -8.60
C SER A 126 31.83 16.18 -9.36
N ASN A 127 31.09 15.28 -8.72
CA ASN A 127 30.10 14.39 -9.32
C ASN A 127 30.62 13.44 -10.40
N ALA A 128 31.94 13.35 -10.61
CA ALA A 128 32.48 12.45 -11.61
C ALA A 128 32.35 10.97 -11.15
N PRO A 129 32.09 10.03 -12.07
CA PRO A 129 32.07 8.60 -11.76
C PRO A 129 33.42 8.08 -11.25
N LEU A 130 33.39 7.02 -10.45
CA LEU A 130 34.57 6.41 -9.83
C LEU A 130 35.24 5.37 -10.74
N GLY A 131 34.47 4.70 -11.58
CA GLY A 131 34.85 3.60 -12.46
C GLY A 131 34.94 4.00 -13.93
N ALA A 132 35.02 3.00 -14.80
CA ALA A 132 35.19 3.21 -16.23
C ALA A 132 33.87 3.64 -16.90
N GLY A 133 33.97 4.63 -17.79
CA GLY A 133 32.89 5.02 -18.69
C GLY A 133 33.40 5.04 -20.12
N VAL A 134 32.85 4.17 -20.97
CA VAL A 134 33.19 4.11 -22.39
C VAL A 134 31.90 4.21 -23.19
N SER A 135 31.81 5.19 -24.09
CA SER A 135 30.70 5.32 -25.04
C SER A 135 31.14 4.79 -26.41
N ARG A 136 30.18 4.22 -27.13
CA ARG A 136 30.38 3.68 -28.48
C ARG A 136 30.80 4.76 -29.47
N ASP A 137 30.28 5.98 -29.30
CA ASP A 137 30.55 7.12 -30.19
C ASP A 137 31.73 7.98 -29.72
N GLU A 138 31.95 8.07 -28.42
CA GLU A 138 32.95 8.99 -27.84
C GLU A 138 34.22 8.31 -27.34
N GLY A 139 34.25 6.97 -27.25
CA GLY A 139 35.35 6.21 -26.67
C GLY A 139 35.41 6.37 -25.14
N VAL A 140 36.61 6.46 -24.57
CA VAL A 140 36.78 6.58 -23.10
C VAL A 140 36.34 7.96 -22.63
N VAL A 141 35.20 8.02 -21.96
CA VAL A 141 34.63 9.21 -21.33
C VAL A 141 35.26 9.46 -19.96
N THR A 142 35.43 8.41 -19.15
CA THR A 142 36.11 8.50 -17.85
C THR A 142 36.90 7.22 -17.56
N GLY A 143 38.07 7.39 -16.92
CA GLY A 143 38.92 6.29 -16.50
C GLY A 143 38.64 5.87 -15.05
N PRO A 144 38.75 4.57 -14.72
CA PRO A 144 38.48 4.06 -13.38
C PRO A 144 39.54 4.51 -12.37
N THR A 145 39.10 4.68 -11.13
CA THR A 145 39.95 4.83 -9.95
C THR A 145 40.27 3.47 -9.33
N ALA A 146 41.32 3.42 -8.51
CA ALA A 146 41.76 2.18 -7.88
C ALA A 146 40.65 1.57 -7.00
N GLY A 147 40.27 0.32 -7.27
CA GLY A 147 39.18 -0.39 -6.59
C GLY A 147 37.82 -0.30 -7.28
N HIS A 148 37.72 0.46 -8.39
CA HIS A 148 36.50 0.63 -9.19
C HIS A 148 36.71 0.19 -10.65
N GLU A 149 37.49 -0.87 -10.86
CA GLU A 149 37.79 -1.39 -12.19
C GLU A 149 36.73 -2.37 -12.71
N ASN A 150 35.83 -2.86 -11.86
CA ASN A 150 34.74 -3.74 -12.27
C ASN A 150 33.70 -2.96 -13.07
N ALA A 151 33.30 -3.48 -14.22
CA ALA A 151 32.32 -2.86 -15.10
C ALA A 151 31.50 -3.91 -15.86
N LEU A 152 30.28 -3.54 -16.25
CA LEU A 152 29.68 -4.13 -17.44
C LEU A 152 30.48 -3.61 -18.64
N ALA A 153 30.98 -4.50 -19.48
CA ALA A 153 31.68 -4.17 -20.72
C ALA A 153 31.01 -4.84 -21.91
N VAL A 154 30.91 -4.11 -23.03
CA VAL A 154 30.37 -4.61 -24.30
C VAL A 154 31.42 -4.43 -25.39
N SER A 155 31.72 -5.52 -26.10
CA SER A 155 32.65 -5.52 -27.23
C SER A 155 32.01 -4.94 -28.49
N SER A 156 32.84 -4.57 -29.47
CA SER A 156 32.39 -4.13 -30.79
C SER A 156 31.51 -5.16 -31.52
N SER A 157 31.65 -6.45 -31.17
CA SER A 157 30.85 -7.56 -31.70
C SER A 157 29.47 -7.71 -31.07
N GLY A 158 29.20 -6.99 -29.97
CA GLY A 158 27.95 -7.09 -29.20
C GLY A 158 28.04 -8.00 -27.98
N ALA A 159 29.10 -8.80 -27.82
CA ALA A 159 29.28 -9.63 -26.63
C ALA A 159 29.41 -8.77 -25.36
N ALA A 160 28.57 -9.04 -24.36
CA ALA A 160 28.58 -8.41 -23.05
C ALA A 160 29.24 -9.33 -22.01
N ALA A 161 30.02 -8.75 -21.10
CA ALA A 161 30.61 -9.46 -19.97
C ALA A 161 30.78 -8.53 -18.78
N LEU A 162 30.73 -9.08 -17.57
CA LEU A 162 31.24 -8.39 -16.39
C LEU A 162 32.76 -8.60 -16.34
N ALA A 163 33.52 -7.52 -16.47
CA ALA A 163 34.96 -7.58 -16.63
C ALA A 163 35.65 -6.46 -15.85
N GLN A 164 36.97 -6.62 -15.67
CA GLN A 164 37.80 -5.52 -15.20
C GLN A 164 38.22 -4.66 -16.40
N VAL A 165 37.87 -3.37 -16.35
CA VAL A 165 38.26 -2.37 -17.35
C VAL A 165 39.29 -1.46 -16.71
N PHE A 166 40.46 -1.36 -17.31
CA PHE A 166 41.55 -0.48 -16.88
C PHE A 166 41.83 0.59 -17.92
N LEU A 167 42.50 1.67 -17.52
CA LEU A 167 43.05 2.65 -18.45
C LEU A 167 44.41 2.21 -19.00
N GLU A 168 44.55 2.18 -20.32
CA GLU A 168 45.83 2.16 -21.02
C GLU A 168 45.99 3.48 -21.78
N GLY A 169 46.93 4.32 -21.37
CA GLY A 169 47.14 5.61 -22.02
C GLY A 169 48.53 6.19 -21.84
N THR A 170 48.95 6.98 -22.82
CA THR A 170 50.24 7.67 -22.84
C THR A 170 50.13 9.09 -23.39
N ALA A 171 50.97 9.99 -22.88
CA ALA A 171 51.30 11.27 -23.50
C ALA A 171 52.76 11.21 -23.96
N VAL A 172 52.98 11.19 -25.27
CA VAL A 172 54.32 11.08 -25.88
C VAL A 172 54.75 12.45 -26.39
N THR A 173 55.83 12.96 -25.81
CA THR A 173 56.41 14.25 -26.18
C THR A 173 57.20 14.13 -27.50
N GLY A 174 57.41 15.25 -28.20
CA GLY A 174 58.10 15.27 -29.50
C GLY A 174 59.56 14.78 -29.48
N ASP A 175 60.20 14.75 -28.31
CA ASP A 175 61.53 14.16 -28.09
C ASP A 175 61.49 12.67 -27.71
N GLY A 176 60.30 12.07 -27.68
CA GLY A 176 60.06 10.64 -27.49
C GLY A 176 59.90 10.19 -26.04
N VAL A 177 59.75 11.11 -25.08
CA VAL A 177 59.44 10.76 -23.69
C VAL A 177 57.98 10.34 -23.59
N SER A 178 57.74 9.12 -23.09
CA SER A 178 56.39 8.59 -22.89
C SER A 178 56.01 8.71 -21.41
N LEU A 179 54.97 9.50 -21.14
CA LEU A 179 54.36 9.64 -19.82
C LEU A 179 53.12 8.73 -19.76
N ARG A 180 53.04 7.83 -18.78
CA ARG A 180 51.84 7.01 -18.56
C ARG A 180 50.71 7.89 -18.03
N LEU A 181 49.53 7.77 -18.65
CA LEU A 181 48.31 8.38 -18.13
C LEU A 181 47.73 7.49 -17.02
N ALA A 182 47.42 8.12 -15.90
CA ALA A 182 46.86 7.50 -14.70
C ALA A 182 45.36 7.77 -14.52
N GLY A 183 44.77 8.62 -15.38
CA GLY A 183 43.33 8.89 -15.38
C GLY A 183 42.91 9.70 -16.61
N VAL A 184 41.66 9.52 -17.03
CA VAL A 184 40.96 10.33 -18.05
C VAL A 184 39.73 10.91 -17.36
N ASN A 185 39.55 12.23 -17.38
CA ASN A 185 38.40 12.92 -16.77
C ASN A 185 38.05 12.40 -15.35
N THR A 186 39.06 12.15 -14.51
CA THR A 186 38.88 11.53 -13.19
C THR A 186 38.87 12.56 -12.07
N PHE A 187 38.09 12.31 -11.01
CA PHE A 187 38.06 13.18 -9.83
C PHE A 187 39.29 13.06 -8.93
N ALA A 188 40.08 11.98 -9.04
CA ALA A 188 41.22 11.75 -8.17
C ALA A 188 42.39 11.07 -8.89
N LEU A 189 43.51 11.79 -8.98
CA LEU A 189 44.76 11.24 -9.52
C LEU A 189 45.59 10.56 -8.43
N PRO A 190 46.14 9.36 -8.70
CA PRO A 190 47.06 8.71 -7.78
C PRO A 190 48.34 9.53 -7.62
N ALA A 191 49.06 9.28 -6.53
CA ALA A 191 50.37 9.89 -6.30
C ALA A 191 51.29 9.65 -7.51
N ASP A 192 52.11 10.65 -7.86
CA ASP A 192 53.01 10.65 -9.02
C ASP A 192 52.34 10.56 -10.40
N GLY A 193 51.00 10.56 -10.47
CA GLY A 193 50.23 10.37 -11.70
C GLY A 193 50.13 11.59 -12.61
N VAL A 194 49.85 11.32 -13.89
CA VAL A 194 49.43 12.31 -14.89
C VAL A 194 48.03 11.95 -15.38
N GLY A 195 47.08 12.87 -15.26
CA GLY A 195 45.73 12.75 -15.82
C GLY A 195 45.56 13.54 -17.10
N VAL A 196 44.64 13.12 -17.95
CA VAL A 196 44.15 13.90 -19.10
C VAL A 196 42.70 14.33 -18.85
N PHE A 197 42.42 15.59 -19.12
CA PHE A 197 41.08 16.19 -19.06
C PHE A 197 40.71 16.70 -20.45
N THR A 198 39.51 16.38 -20.89
CA THR A 198 39.00 16.65 -22.24
C THR A 198 37.85 17.65 -22.17
N SER A 199 37.27 18.00 -23.32
CA SER A 199 36.04 18.82 -23.36
C SER A 199 34.87 18.21 -22.59
N GLN A 200 34.87 16.90 -22.34
CA GLN A 200 33.83 16.22 -21.57
C GLN A 200 33.97 16.41 -20.06
N TRP A 201 35.05 17.01 -19.53
CA TRP A 201 35.19 17.17 -18.07
C TRP A 201 34.08 18.02 -17.44
N GLY A 202 33.64 19.08 -18.13
CA GLY A 202 32.73 20.08 -17.59
C GLY A 202 33.45 21.22 -16.84
N ALA A 203 32.72 21.96 -16.01
CA ALA A 203 33.18 23.21 -15.42
C ALA A 203 33.92 23.07 -14.07
N TYR A 204 33.91 21.88 -13.47
CA TYR A 204 34.48 21.67 -12.14
C TYR A 204 36.01 21.88 -12.11
N THR A 205 36.54 22.27 -10.95
CA THR A 205 37.97 22.58 -10.79
C THR A 205 38.84 21.33 -10.92
N ARG A 206 39.87 21.39 -11.75
CA ARG A 206 40.87 20.30 -11.84
C ARG A 206 41.82 20.29 -10.65
N ALA A 207 41.81 21.35 -9.83
CA ALA A 207 42.68 21.47 -8.67
C ALA A 207 42.42 20.40 -7.61
N ASP A 208 41.17 19.97 -7.46
CA ASP A 208 40.78 19.03 -6.41
C ASP A 208 41.19 17.60 -6.76
N THR A 209 41.49 17.33 -8.04
CA THR A 209 41.95 16.02 -8.54
C THR A 209 43.32 15.61 -8.03
N VAL A 210 44.12 16.54 -7.51
CA VAL A 210 45.44 16.26 -6.93
C VAL A 210 45.45 16.34 -5.39
N GLY A 211 44.29 16.57 -4.76
CA GLY A 211 44.14 16.70 -3.32
C GLY A 211 45.08 17.75 -2.71
N ALA A 212 45.73 17.40 -1.59
CA ALA A 212 46.64 18.30 -0.88
C ALA A 212 48.07 18.39 -1.49
N ALA A 213 48.31 17.84 -2.69
CA ALA A 213 49.62 17.84 -3.31
C ALA A 213 50.13 19.27 -3.57
N THR A 214 51.33 19.58 -3.06
CA THR A 214 51.96 20.90 -3.28
C THR A 214 52.64 20.99 -4.64
N ASN A 215 53.13 19.86 -5.17
CA ASN A 215 53.74 19.79 -6.48
C ASN A 215 52.70 19.35 -7.51
N ARG A 216 52.27 20.30 -8.34
CA ARG A 216 51.18 20.13 -9.29
C ARG A 216 51.44 20.95 -10.55
N ALA A 217 50.96 20.45 -11.68
CA ALA A 217 51.14 21.11 -12.97
C ALA A 217 49.90 20.95 -13.85
N GLU A 218 49.60 21.96 -14.65
CA GLU A 218 48.62 21.93 -15.74
C GLU A 218 49.32 22.28 -17.06
N VAL A 219 49.08 21.48 -18.09
CA VAL A 219 49.57 21.70 -19.46
C VAL A 219 48.40 21.65 -20.42
N THR A 220 48.18 22.74 -21.15
CA THR A 220 47.13 22.82 -22.18
C THR A 220 47.72 22.46 -23.53
N VAL A 221 47.13 21.47 -24.20
CA VAL A 221 47.53 20.98 -25.52
C VAL A 221 46.36 21.20 -26.47
N VAL A 222 46.59 21.93 -27.56
CA VAL A 222 45.59 22.21 -28.61
C VAL A 222 46.12 21.60 -29.90
N ASP A 223 45.34 20.72 -30.53
CA ASP A 223 45.72 20.02 -31.77
C ASP A 223 47.13 19.38 -31.71
N GLY A 224 47.48 18.78 -30.56
CA GLY A 224 48.77 18.12 -30.32
C GLY A 224 49.95 19.05 -30.01
N VAL A 225 49.71 20.36 -29.84
CA VAL A 225 50.74 21.36 -29.53
C VAL A 225 50.50 21.98 -28.16
N VAL A 226 51.53 22.02 -27.31
CA VAL A 226 51.48 22.69 -26.00
C VAL A 226 51.30 24.19 -26.20
N THR A 227 50.27 24.76 -25.60
CA THR A 227 49.96 26.20 -25.65
C THR A 227 50.17 26.91 -24.31
N ALA A 228 50.06 26.18 -23.18
CA ALA A 228 50.29 26.71 -21.85
C ALA A 228 50.86 25.63 -20.92
N VAL A 229 51.72 26.04 -19.98
CA VAL A 229 52.30 25.22 -18.91
C VAL A 229 52.32 26.05 -17.64
N GLY A 230 51.85 25.50 -16.52
CA GLY A 230 51.85 26.22 -15.25
C GLY A 230 51.58 25.34 -14.03
N THR A 231 51.70 25.92 -12.83
CA THR A 231 51.45 25.25 -11.53
C THR A 231 50.08 25.60 -10.94
N THR A 232 49.32 26.47 -11.61
CA THR A 232 47.95 26.83 -11.24
C THR A 232 47.03 25.95 -12.06
N LEU A 233 46.28 25.07 -11.39
CA LEU A 233 45.29 24.23 -12.02
C LEU A 233 44.02 25.04 -12.27
N GLY A 234 43.45 24.90 -13.46
CA GLY A 234 42.30 25.67 -13.90
C GLY A 234 40.96 25.07 -13.46
N ALA A 235 39.92 25.86 -13.68
CA ALA A 235 38.52 25.46 -13.58
C ALA A 235 37.78 25.90 -14.85
N GLY A 236 36.57 25.40 -15.05
CA GLY A 236 35.76 25.73 -16.21
C GLY A 236 35.96 24.79 -17.40
N PRO A 237 35.08 24.93 -18.41
CA PRO A 237 34.99 24.02 -19.55
C PRO A 237 36.25 24.06 -20.42
N ILE A 238 36.55 22.91 -21.03
CA ILE A 238 37.66 22.73 -21.97
C ILE A 238 37.09 22.79 -23.39
N ALA A 239 37.71 23.57 -24.28
CA ALA A 239 37.23 23.71 -25.64
C ALA A 239 37.41 22.41 -26.46
N PRO A 240 36.52 22.11 -27.42
CA PRO A 240 36.72 21.00 -28.35
C PRO A 240 38.10 21.06 -29.04
N GLY A 241 38.74 19.91 -29.25
CA GLY A 241 40.10 19.83 -29.81
C GLY A 241 41.23 20.21 -28.84
N THR A 242 40.89 20.53 -27.58
CA THR A 242 41.86 20.81 -26.51
C THR A 242 41.86 19.68 -25.49
N VAL A 243 43.04 19.27 -25.05
CA VAL A 243 43.23 18.42 -23.87
C VAL A 243 44.10 19.14 -22.84
N VAL A 244 43.84 18.86 -21.57
CA VAL A 244 44.58 19.42 -20.44
C VAL A 244 45.22 18.27 -19.67
N LEU A 245 46.55 18.24 -19.61
CA LEU A 245 47.28 17.30 -18.78
C LEU A 245 47.47 17.89 -17.38
N VAL A 246 47.08 17.15 -16.36
CA VAL A 246 47.28 17.52 -14.95
C VAL A 246 48.24 16.54 -14.31
N GLY A 247 49.30 17.04 -13.70
CA GLY A 247 50.32 16.23 -13.05
C GLY A 247 50.27 16.41 -11.54
N ARG A 248 50.45 15.30 -10.82
CA ARG A 248 50.64 15.25 -9.37
C ARG A 248 52.04 14.75 -9.05
N ASP A 249 52.72 15.38 -8.10
CA ASP A 249 54.02 14.96 -7.59
C ASP A 249 55.05 14.72 -8.72
N ALA A 250 55.62 13.53 -8.90
CA ALA A 250 56.57 13.29 -10.00
C ALA A 250 55.97 13.51 -11.40
N GLY A 251 54.66 13.27 -11.57
CA GLY A 251 53.93 13.59 -12.79
C GLY A 251 53.93 15.09 -13.07
N ALA A 252 53.75 15.93 -12.04
CA ALA A 252 53.85 17.38 -12.16
C ALA A 252 55.24 17.84 -12.61
N THR A 253 56.29 17.25 -12.02
CA THR A 253 57.68 17.55 -12.41
C THR A 253 57.95 17.21 -13.87
N SER A 254 57.37 16.11 -14.36
CA SER A 254 57.51 15.69 -15.77
C SER A 254 56.81 16.66 -16.71
N LEU A 255 55.60 17.10 -16.38
CA LEU A 255 54.84 18.06 -17.20
C LEU A 255 55.47 19.46 -17.21
N LEU A 256 56.08 19.91 -16.12
CA LEU A 256 56.78 21.21 -16.05
C LEU A 256 58.06 21.27 -16.89
N ALA A 257 58.53 20.14 -17.43
CA ALA A 257 59.64 20.11 -18.38
C ALA A 257 59.22 20.55 -19.80
N LEU A 258 57.92 20.61 -20.09
CA LEU A 258 57.37 21.05 -21.36
C LEU A 258 57.38 22.58 -21.50
N ALA A 259 57.41 23.06 -22.74
CA ALA A 259 57.28 24.45 -23.09
C ALA A 259 56.21 24.68 -24.18
N PRO A 260 55.58 25.87 -24.23
CA PRO A 260 54.71 26.22 -25.35
C PRO A 260 55.43 26.05 -26.71
N GLY A 261 54.79 25.32 -27.63
CA GLY A 261 55.32 24.93 -28.93
C GLY A 261 55.82 23.48 -29.01
N ASP A 262 56.00 22.79 -27.89
CA ASP A 262 56.31 21.36 -27.88
C ASP A 262 55.12 20.55 -28.41
N THR A 263 55.39 19.45 -29.12
CA THR A 263 54.34 18.53 -29.55
C THR A 263 54.14 17.43 -28.51
N VAL A 264 52.89 17.11 -28.22
CA VAL A 264 52.50 16.02 -27.34
C VAL A 264 51.38 15.22 -28.01
N ASP A 265 51.65 13.95 -28.27
CA ASP A 265 50.66 13.00 -28.78
C ASP A 265 50.02 12.26 -27.61
N VAL A 266 48.71 12.43 -27.43
CA VAL A 266 47.95 11.86 -26.32
C VAL A 266 47.07 10.75 -26.85
N SER A 267 47.26 9.54 -26.34
CA SER A 267 46.46 8.37 -26.68
C SER A 267 46.00 7.65 -25.43
N TYR A 268 44.75 7.20 -25.41
CA TYR A 268 44.20 6.39 -24.35
C TYR A 268 43.09 5.47 -24.89
N ALA A 269 42.96 4.30 -24.28
CA ALA A 269 42.01 3.26 -24.65
C ALA A 269 41.63 2.45 -23.39
N PRO A 270 40.47 1.78 -23.38
CA PRO A 270 40.17 0.81 -22.35
C PRO A 270 41.04 -0.44 -22.56
N ARG A 271 41.47 -1.05 -21.46
CA ARG A 271 42.18 -2.32 -21.45
C ARG A 271 41.41 -3.30 -20.58
N SER A 272 40.93 -4.37 -21.18
CA SER A 272 40.19 -5.43 -20.52
C SER A 272 40.56 -6.80 -21.11
N ASP A 273 40.12 -7.83 -20.40
CA ASP A 273 40.12 -9.24 -20.80
C ASP A 273 39.16 -9.45 -21.98
N LEU A 274 38.08 -8.65 -22.03
CA LEU A 274 37.18 -8.55 -23.17
C LEU A 274 37.86 -7.71 -24.26
N GLU A 275 37.97 -8.26 -25.47
CA GLU A 275 38.56 -7.57 -26.61
C GLU A 275 37.62 -6.47 -27.16
N ASP A 276 38.22 -5.40 -27.71
CA ASP A 276 37.52 -4.31 -28.40
C ASP A 276 36.32 -3.73 -27.64
N VAL A 277 36.50 -3.41 -26.36
CA VAL A 277 35.47 -2.75 -25.52
C VAL A 277 35.06 -1.41 -26.12
N VAL A 278 33.79 -1.28 -26.50
CA VAL A 278 33.19 -0.06 -27.04
C VAL A 278 32.16 0.56 -26.11
N VAL A 279 31.65 -0.19 -25.13
CA VAL A 279 30.81 0.36 -24.06
C VAL A 279 31.27 -0.19 -22.73
N ALA A 280 31.34 0.66 -21.71
CA ALA A 280 31.57 0.21 -20.34
C ALA A 280 30.88 1.14 -19.33
N VAL A 281 30.24 0.55 -18.32
CA VAL A 281 29.67 1.24 -17.16
C VAL A 281 30.24 0.61 -15.90
N GLY A 282 30.94 1.43 -15.10
CA GLY A 282 31.55 1.01 -13.85
C GLY A 282 30.53 0.57 -12.79
N GLY A 283 30.99 -0.27 -11.88
CA GLY A 283 30.31 -0.62 -10.64
C GLY A 283 31.31 -0.90 -9.54
N ASN A 284 30.85 -1.58 -8.48
CA ASN A 284 31.71 -1.87 -7.33
C ASN A 284 31.82 -3.37 -7.08
N HIS A 285 30.88 -3.94 -6.34
CA HIS A 285 30.97 -5.32 -5.88
C HIS A 285 30.36 -6.29 -6.89
N LEU A 286 31.08 -7.38 -7.20
CA LEU A 286 30.47 -8.55 -7.83
C LEU A 286 29.58 -9.24 -6.80
N LEU A 287 28.28 -9.32 -7.10
CA LEU A 287 27.26 -9.96 -6.29
C LEU A 287 27.23 -11.47 -6.53
N VAL A 288 27.33 -11.89 -7.78
CA VAL A 288 27.41 -13.29 -8.20
C VAL A 288 28.64 -13.44 -9.10
N GLU A 289 29.39 -14.51 -8.90
CA GLU A 289 30.52 -14.88 -9.76
C GLU A 289 30.47 -16.38 -10.01
N ASP A 290 30.51 -16.79 -11.27
CA ASP A 290 30.45 -18.20 -11.67
C ASP A 290 29.23 -18.96 -11.10
N GLY A 291 28.08 -18.31 -11.05
CA GLY A 291 26.82 -18.83 -10.49
C GLY A 291 26.82 -18.94 -8.96
N VAL A 292 27.83 -18.38 -8.28
CA VAL A 292 27.95 -18.42 -6.82
C VAL A 292 27.77 -17.02 -6.23
N GLN A 293 26.71 -16.85 -5.45
CA GLN A 293 26.45 -15.61 -4.72
C GLN A 293 27.57 -15.31 -3.70
N ARG A 294 27.96 -14.04 -3.62
CA ARG A 294 28.93 -13.53 -2.64
C ARG A 294 28.22 -13.13 -1.36
N THR A 295 28.94 -13.23 -0.24
CA THR A 295 28.47 -12.77 1.07
C THR A 295 29.16 -11.48 1.48
N PHE A 296 28.41 -10.56 2.05
CA PHE A 296 28.88 -9.25 2.49
C PHE A 296 28.65 -9.06 4.00
N THR A 297 29.34 -8.08 4.58
CA THR A 297 29.24 -7.76 6.01
C THR A 297 28.32 -6.58 6.31
N ASP A 298 27.66 -6.02 5.30
CA ASP A 298 26.68 -4.96 5.52
C ASP A 298 25.43 -5.54 6.19
N THR A 299 24.88 -4.78 7.12
CA THR A 299 23.73 -5.18 7.92
C THR A 299 22.53 -4.27 7.73
N GLU A 300 22.67 -3.21 6.93
CA GLU A 300 21.65 -2.19 6.74
C GLU A 300 20.98 -2.39 5.37
N PRO A 301 19.66 -2.68 5.34
CA PRO A 301 18.90 -2.71 4.09
C PRO A 301 18.88 -1.35 3.39
N ALA A 302 18.96 -1.36 2.07
CA ALA A 302 18.86 -0.17 1.24
C ALA A 302 18.20 -0.49 -0.10
N ALA A 303 17.79 0.55 -0.82
CA ALA A 303 17.50 0.44 -2.25
C ALA A 303 18.80 0.04 -2.98
N ARG A 304 18.71 -0.86 -3.96
CA ARG A 304 19.85 -1.45 -4.66
C ARG A 304 19.62 -1.47 -6.15
N THR A 305 20.72 -1.46 -6.90
CA THR A 305 20.70 -1.62 -8.36
C THR A 305 21.78 -2.60 -8.79
N ALA A 306 21.48 -3.49 -9.73
CA ALA A 306 22.47 -4.41 -10.29
C ALA A 306 22.25 -4.69 -11.78
N ILE A 307 23.32 -5.15 -12.41
CA ILE A 307 23.33 -5.71 -13.76
C ILE A 307 23.82 -7.15 -13.65
N GLY A 308 23.02 -8.11 -14.12
CA GLY A 308 23.36 -9.52 -14.20
C GLY A 308 23.45 -10.02 -15.63
N LEU A 309 24.19 -11.11 -15.84
CA LEU A 309 24.26 -11.86 -17.11
C LEU A 309 24.03 -13.35 -16.85
N SER A 310 23.30 -14.01 -17.75
CA SER A 310 23.14 -15.48 -17.76
C SER A 310 24.47 -16.20 -18.08
N GLU A 311 24.55 -17.51 -17.78
CA GLU A 311 25.75 -18.33 -18.01
C GLU A 311 26.20 -18.32 -19.49
N ASP A 312 25.26 -18.27 -20.42
CA ASP A 312 25.54 -18.19 -21.86
C ASP A 312 25.76 -16.77 -22.38
N GLY A 313 25.63 -15.76 -21.51
CA GLY A 313 25.80 -14.34 -21.84
C GLY A 313 24.76 -13.77 -22.78
N ARG A 314 23.61 -14.44 -22.97
CA ARG A 314 22.53 -14.02 -23.88
C ARG A 314 21.46 -13.19 -23.20
N THR A 315 21.23 -13.42 -21.92
CA THR A 315 20.24 -12.68 -21.14
C THR A 315 20.94 -11.72 -20.19
N MET A 316 20.52 -10.47 -20.20
CA MET A 316 20.93 -9.45 -19.23
C MET A 316 19.77 -9.12 -18.30
N TYR A 317 20.05 -9.05 -17.01
CA TYR A 317 19.09 -8.67 -15.97
C TYR A 317 19.43 -7.29 -15.44
N LEU A 318 18.54 -6.31 -15.62
CA LEU A 318 18.66 -5.00 -14.98
C LEU A 318 17.68 -4.93 -13.81
N VAL A 319 18.20 -4.84 -12.59
CA VAL A 319 17.37 -4.94 -11.39
C VAL A 319 17.45 -3.66 -10.58
N SER A 320 16.29 -3.08 -10.27
CA SER A 320 16.13 -1.98 -9.32
C SER A 320 15.27 -2.46 -8.16
N LEU A 321 15.79 -2.34 -6.94
CA LEU A 321 15.10 -2.69 -5.70
C LEU A 321 14.83 -1.41 -4.91
N ASP A 322 13.56 -1.19 -4.56
CA ASP A 322 13.16 -0.08 -3.70
C ASP A 322 13.66 -0.26 -2.27
N GLY A 323 13.70 0.81 -1.48
CA GLY A 323 14.14 0.70 -0.09
C GLY A 323 13.87 1.93 0.75
N LYS A 324 13.95 1.76 2.08
CA LYS A 324 13.67 2.81 3.09
C LYS A 324 12.26 3.41 3.01
N GLN A 325 11.31 2.62 2.54
CA GLN A 325 9.91 3.02 2.39
C GLN A 325 9.01 1.98 3.06
N ALA A 326 7.76 2.35 3.39
CA ALA A 326 6.84 1.42 4.05
C ALA A 326 6.57 0.16 3.21
N HIS A 327 6.65 0.29 1.87
CA HIS A 327 6.44 -0.80 0.93
C HIS A 327 7.66 -1.63 0.59
N SER A 328 8.85 -1.12 0.90
CA SER A 328 10.10 -1.83 0.67
C SER A 328 11.13 -1.39 1.69
N ARG A 329 11.55 -2.30 2.55
CA ARG A 329 12.66 -2.06 3.47
C ARG A 329 13.98 -1.95 2.69
N GLY A 330 14.08 -2.67 1.57
CA GLY A 330 15.29 -2.86 0.77
C GLY A 330 16.07 -4.11 1.20
N MET A 331 17.24 -4.29 0.61
CA MET A 331 18.09 -5.47 0.87
C MET A 331 19.50 -5.07 1.27
N THR A 332 20.11 -5.90 2.10
CA THR A 332 21.57 -5.98 2.25
C THR A 332 22.19 -6.48 0.95
N LEU A 333 23.50 -6.32 0.76
CA LEU A 333 24.16 -6.83 -0.45
C LEU A 333 24.09 -8.36 -0.54
N THR A 334 24.07 -9.07 0.60
CA THR A 334 23.94 -10.54 0.60
C THR A 334 22.55 -10.97 0.12
N GLU A 335 21.48 -10.37 0.66
CA GLU A 335 20.10 -10.63 0.21
C GLU A 335 19.90 -10.26 -1.27
N PHE A 336 20.57 -9.20 -1.73
CA PHE A 336 20.48 -8.78 -3.12
C PHE A 336 21.29 -9.67 -4.07
N ALA A 337 22.46 -10.16 -3.65
CA ALA A 337 23.21 -11.18 -4.39
C ALA A 337 22.44 -12.49 -4.54
N GLU A 338 21.72 -12.85 -3.47
CA GLU A 338 20.77 -13.95 -3.44
C GLU A 338 19.65 -13.78 -4.46
N LEU A 339 18.99 -12.61 -4.50
CA LEU A 339 17.98 -12.30 -5.49
C LEU A 339 18.54 -12.40 -6.93
N MET A 340 19.73 -11.84 -7.19
CA MET A 340 20.35 -11.92 -8.52
C MET A 340 20.62 -13.37 -8.95
N ALA A 341 21.07 -14.22 -8.02
CA ALA A 341 21.29 -15.63 -8.30
C ALA A 341 19.98 -16.38 -8.59
N ASP A 342 18.89 -16.09 -7.85
CA ASP A 342 17.57 -16.70 -8.09
C ASP A 342 17.03 -16.38 -9.47
N LEU A 343 17.22 -15.14 -9.92
CA LEU A 343 16.85 -14.65 -11.25
C LEU A 343 17.62 -15.35 -12.38
N GLY A 344 18.63 -16.16 -12.06
CA GLY A 344 19.46 -16.87 -13.05
C GLY A 344 20.70 -16.10 -13.49
N ALA A 345 21.08 -15.02 -12.81
CA ALA A 345 22.35 -14.36 -13.09
C ALA A 345 23.52 -15.28 -12.71
N TYR A 346 24.36 -15.61 -13.69
CA TYR A 346 25.60 -16.35 -13.49
C TYR A 346 26.72 -15.43 -13.01
N ASP A 347 26.75 -14.20 -13.51
CA ASP A 347 27.55 -13.12 -12.97
C ASP A 347 26.67 -11.89 -12.73
N ALA A 348 26.89 -11.16 -11.62
CA ALA A 348 26.14 -9.95 -11.31
C ALA A 348 27.02 -8.87 -10.69
N LEU A 349 26.85 -7.61 -11.12
CA LEU A 349 27.58 -6.44 -10.64
C LEU A 349 26.61 -5.49 -9.93
N ASN A 350 26.94 -5.14 -8.69
CA ASN A 350 26.28 -4.06 -7.97
C ASN A 350 26.77 -2.70 -8.52
N ILE A 351 25.83 -1.86 -8.92
CA ILE A 351 26.06 -0.46 -9.30
C ILE A 351 25.51 0.48 -8.22
N ASP A 352 25.52 1.80 -8.43
CA ASP A 352 25.12 2.73 -7.37
C ASP A 352 23.66 2.51 -6.96
N GLY A 353 23.37 2.67 -5.66
CA GLY A 353 22.07 2.36 -5.07
C GLY A 353 21.50 3.52 -4.25
N GLY A 354 20.63 3.19 -3.29
CA GLY A 354 19.96 4.20 -2.46
C GLY A 354 19.10 5.13 -3.33
N GLY A 355 19.16 6.44 -3.09
CA GLY A 355 18.37 7.40 -3.88
C GLY A 355 18.77 7.49 -5.36
N SER A 356 19.90 6.88 -5.76
CA SER A 356 20.31 6.78 -7.16
C SER A 356 19.61 5.65 -7.91
N SER A 357 19.00 4.68 -7.21
CA SER A 357 18.33 3.52 -7.82
C SER A 357 17.15 3.95 -8.66
N THR A 358 17.33 3.88 -9.98
CA THR A 358 16.33 4.27 -10.97
C THR A 358 16.41 3.36 -12.19
N LEU A 359 15.29 2.72 -12.53
CA LEU A 359 15.06 2.05 -13.80
C LEU A 359 13.98 2.82 -14.56
N VAL A 360 14.24 3.07 -15.84
CA VAL A 360 13.36 3.80 -16.75
C VAL A 360 13.06 2.94 -17.96
N VAL A 361 11.80 2.87 -18.36
CA VAL A 361 11.37 2.21 -19.59
C VAL A 361 10.52 3.16 -20.42
N ARG A 362 10.53 2.99 -21.73
CA ARG A 362 9.55 3.61 -22.62
C ARG A 362 8.24 2.85 -22.49
N ASP A 363 7.16 3.58 -22.28
CA ASP A 363 5.84 2.97 -22.19
C ASP A 363 5.40 2.48 -23.60
N PRO A 364 5.09 1.18 -23.79
CA PRO A 364 4.73 0.61 -25.08
C PRO A 364 3.55 1.33 -25.74
N GLY A 365 3.71 1.66 -27.02
CA GLY A 365 2.75 2.45 -27.78
C GLY A 365 2.82 3.96 -27.53
N THR A 366 3.78 4.44 -26.73
CA THR A 366 4.02 5.87 -26.52
C THR A 366 5.51 6.24 -26.66
N ASP A 367 5.77 7.56 -26.67
CA ASP A 367 7.11 8.15 -26.54
C ASP A 367 7.43 8.56 -25.10
N ASP A 368 6.57 8.25 -24.13
CA ASP A 368 6.81 8.60 -22.74
C ASP A 368 7.77 7.61 -22.10
N ARG A 369 8.71 8.15 -21.31
CA ARG A 369 9.65 7.36 -20.51
C ARG A 369 9.26 7.49 -19.04
N THR A 370 8.99 6.37 -18.39
CA THR A 370 8.49 6.30 -17.02
C THR A 370 9.51 5.66 -16.10
N VAL A 371 9.60 6.18 -14.87
CA VAL A 371 10.37 5.57 -13.80
C VAL A 371 9.52 4.45 -13.23
N VAL A 372 10.01 3.20 -13.26
CA VAL A 372 9.20 2.02 -12.90
C VAL A 372 9.28 1.66 -11.42
N ASN A 373 10.31 2.14 -10.73
CA ASN A 373 10.53 1.89 -9.31
C ASN A 373 10.18 3.14 -8.46
N SER A 374 10.24 3.06 -7.13
CA SER A 374 10.01 4.19 -6.23
C SER A 374 11.33 4.74 -5.66
N PRO A 375 11.84 5.89 -6.13
CA PRO A 375 13.11 6.43 -5.65
C PRO A 375 13.10 6.72 -4.14
N SER A 376 14.11 6.22 -3.42
CA SER A 376 14.13 6.28 -1.94
C SER A 376 14.24 7.69 -1.35
N ASP A 377 14.61 8.70 -2.16
CA ASP A 377 14.66 10.11 -1.76
C ASP A 377 13.29 10.80 -1.85
N GLY A 378 12.25 10.09 -2.31
CA GLY A 378 10.91 10.63 -2.57
C GLY A 378 10.75 11.30 -3.95
N SER A 379 11.86 11.45 -4.67
CA SER A 379 11.93 11.89 -6.07
C SER A 379 13.17 11.32 -6.74
N GLU A 380 13.18 11.24 -8.07
CA GLU A 380 14.34 10.80 -8.84
C GLU A 380 15.57 11.69 -8.54
N ARG A 381 16.71 11.07 -8.21
CA ARG A 381 17.98 11.76 -7.98
C ARG A 381 18.70 12.01 -9.30
N SER A 382 19.38 13.15 -9.40
CA SER A 382 20.36 13.37 -10.46
C SER A 382 21.62 12.53 -10.22
N VAL A 383 21.97 11.68 -11.17
CA VAL A 383 23.10 10.76 -11.15
C VAL A 383 24.19 11.20 -12.15
N ALA A 384 25.39 10.66 -12.00
CA ALA A 384 26.52 10.98 -12.86
C ALA A 384 26.43 10.31 -14.24
N ASN A 385 25.94 9.07 -14.28
CA ASN A 385 25.84 8.27 -15.50
C ASN A 385 24.79 7.15 -15.37
N GLY A 386 24.66 6.37 -16.44
CA GLY A 386 23.77 5.23 -16.58
C GLY A 386 24.13 4.34 -17.77
N LEU A 387 23.32 3.31 -17.97
CA LEU A 387 23.35 2.45 -19.13
C LEU A 387 22.07 2.69 -19.94
N ALA A 388 22.20 3.08 -21.21
CA ALA A 388 21.07 3.21 -22.12
C ALA A 388 20.96 1.98 -23.02
N LEU A 389 19.73 1.53 -23.23
CA LEU A 389 19.39 0.41 -24.10
C LEU A 389 18.47 0.91 -25.21
N PHE A 390 18.76 0.50 -26.43
CA PHE A 390 18.01 0.86 -27.63
C PHE A 390 17.53 -0.42 -28.31
N ALA A 391 16.23 -0.53 -28.48
CA ALA A 391 15.64 -1.55 -29.35
C ALA A 391 16.07 -1.34 -30.80
N ALA A 392 15.89 -2.37 -31.63
CA ALA A 392 16.07 -2.25 -33.07
C ALA A 392 15.16 -1.13 -33.65
N GLU A 393 15.60 -0.49 -34.73
CA GLU A 393 14.77 0.48 -35.45
C GLU A 393 13.57 -0.24 -36.07
N GLY A 394 12.36 0.14 -35.65
CA GLY A 394 11.11 -0.44 -36.14
C GLY A 394 10.69 0.08 -37.51
N SER A 395 9.72 -0.60 -38.13
CA SER A 395 9.22 -0.25 -39.46
C SER A 395 8.48 1.08 -39.52
N GLY A 396 7.96 1.58 -38.39
CA GLY A 396 7.05 2.73 -38.32
C GLY A 396 5.67 2.47 -38.94
N GLU A 397 5.36 1.21 -39.26
CA GLU A 397 4.05 0.77 -39.72
C GLU A 397 3.32 0.08 -38.56
N VAL A 398 2.01 0.25 -38.47
CA VAL A 398 1.23 -0.33 -37.36
C VAL A 398 1.24 -1.86 -37.43
N ASP A 399 1.66 -2.49 -36.34
CA ASP A 399 1.71 -3.94 -36.14
C ASP A 399 0.70 -4.41 -35.10
N GLY A 400 0.42 -3.59 -34.08
CA GLY A 400 -0.55 -3.90 -33.02
C GLY A 400 -1.13 -2.67 -32.31
N PHE A 401 -2.03 -2.92 -31.37
CA PHE A 401 -2.52 -1.93 -30.43
C PHE A 401 -2.35 -2.41 -29.00
N ARG A 402 -1.98 -1.50 -28.10
CA ARG A 402 -2.20 -1.67 -26.66
C ARG A 402 -3.50 -0.97 -26.30
N VAL A 403 -4.49 -1.72 -25.81
CA VAL A 403 -5.80 -1.20 -25.43
C VAL A 403 -5.87 -1.04 -23.91
N LEU A 404 -6.20 0.16 -23.42
CA LEU A 404 -6.17 0.52 -22.01
C LEU A 404 -7.47 1.24 -21.58
N ALA A 405 -7.81 1.16 -20.30
CA ALA A 405 -8.95 1.84 -19.67
C ALA A 405 -8.51 2.90 -18.64
N GLY A 406 -7.29 3.44 -18.78
CA GLY A 406 -6.63 4.27 -17.76
C GLY A 406 -5.76 3.44 -16.81
N ASP A 407 -5.13 4.11 -15.85
CA ASP A 407 -4.12 3.52 -14.96
C ASP A 407 -4.62 3.29 -13.52
N GLU A 408 -5.89 3.57 -13.24
CA GLU A 408 -6.50 3.31 -11.94
C GLU A 408 -6.89 1.82 -11.79
N GLU A 409 -6.94 1.33 -10.55
CA GLU A 409 -7.41 -0.03 -10.26
C GLU A 409 -8.84 -0.25 -10.77
N ASN A 410 -9.14 -1.47 -11.23
CA ASN A 410 -10.49 -1.90 -11.63
C ASN A 410 -11.10 -1.10 -12.78
N THR A 411 -10.28 -0.45 -13.61
CA THR A 411 -10.73 0.30 -14.79
C THR A 411 -11.22 -0.59 -15.94
N ASP A 412 -10.82 -1.86 -15.92
CA ASP A 412 -11.33 -2.97 -16.73
C ASP A 412 -12.77 -3.39 -16.34
N ARG A 413 -13.35 -2.79 -15.29
CA ARG A 413 -14.71 -3.09 -14.82
C ARG A 413 -15.69 -1.95 -15.10
N VAL A 414 -16.95 -2.30 -15.37
CA VAL A 414 -18.04 -1.33 -15.60
C VAL A 414 -19.39 -1.86 -15.10
N PHE A 415 -20.26 -0.98 -14.61
CA PHE A 415 -21.62 -1.35 -14.20
C PHE A 415 -22.60 -1.38 -15.40
N PRO A 416 -23.67 -2.19 -15.34
CA PRO A 416 -24.74 -2.16 -16.33
C PRO A 416 -25.34 -0.75 -16.48
N GLY A 417 -25.38 -0.25 -17.72
CA GLY A 417 -25.88 1.07 -18.07
C GLY A 417 -24.88 2.22 -17.89
N LEU A 418 -23.71 1.98 -17.31
CA LEU A 418 -22.63 2.96 -17.18
C LEU A 418 -21.55 2.73 -18.24
N THR A 419 -20.60 3.67 -18.31
CA THR A 419 -19.61 3.76 -19.37
C THR A 419 -18.17 3.72 -18.88
N ARG A 420 -17.29 3.22 -19.75
CA ARG A 420 -15.84 3.26 -19.60
C ARG A 420 -15.21 3.74 -20.91
N THR A 421 -14.34 4.74 -20.81
CA THR A 421 -13.52 5.21 -21.92
C THR A 421 -12.27 4.34 -22.01
N VAL A 422 -12.01 3.83 -23.20
CA VAL A 422 -10.82 3.05 -23.52
C VAL A 422 -10.04 3.72 -24.64
N GLU A 423 -8.72 3.52 -24.65
CA GLU A 423 -7.78 4.07 -25.62
C GLU A 423 -7.00 2.94 -26.29
N ALA A 424 -6.72 3.08 -27.57
CA ALA A 424 -5.87 2.17 -28.33
C ALA A 424 -4.59 2.88 -28.80
N LEU A 425 -3.48 2.53 -28.16
CA LEU A 425 -2.15 3.02 -28.50
C LEU A 425 -1.57 2.15 -29.61
N GLY A 426 -1.55 2.68 -30.83
CA GLY A 426 -0.99 1.99 -31.99
C GLY A 426 0.53 1.89 -31.90
N HIS A 427 1.09 0.76 -32.29
CA HIS A 427 2.54 0.56 -32.26
C HIS A 427 3.05 -0.29 -33.43
N ASP A 428 4.33 -0.17 -33.75
CA ASP A 428 5.04 -1.06 -34.69
C ASP A 428 5.55 -2.34 -33.99
N GLU A 429 6.27 -3.19 -34.72
CA GLU A 429 6.81 -4.46 -34.22
C GLU A 429 7.85 -4.30 -33.10
N THR A 430 8.30 -3.06 -32.84
CA THR A 430 9.22 -2.70 -31.74
C THR A 430 8.53 -2.03 -30.56
N PHE A 431 7.19 -2.00 -30.61
CA PHE A 431 6.31 -1.26 -29.72
C PHE A 431 6.48 0.27 -29.77
N ALA A 432 7.18 0.82 -30.78
CA ALA A 432 7.30 2.26 -30.96
C ALA A 432 5.94 2.84 -31.40
N PRO A 433 5.57 4.06 -30.98
CA PRO A 433 4.25 4.62 -31.24
C PRO A 433 4.00 4.84 -32.73
N VAL A 434 2.82 4.44 -33.21
CA VAL A 434 2.36 4.66 -34.58
C VAL A 434 0.93 5.21 -34.57
N ASP A 435 0.75 6.38 -35.18
CA ASP A 435 -0.57 6.99 -35.37
C ASP A 435 -1.48 6.08 -36.23
N ALA A 436 -2.50 5.48 -35.60
CA ALA A 436 -3.44 4.61 -36.28
C ALA A 436 -4.89 4.91 -35.87
N ARG A 437 -5.85 4.47 -36.71
CA ARG A 437 -7.30 4.69 -36.48
C ARG A 437 -8.03 3.36 -36.47
N PRO A 438 -8.19 2.72 -35.31
CA PRO A 438 -8.79 1.39 -35.24
C PRO A 438 -10.31 1.40 -35.54
N ARG A 439 -10.80 0.23 -35.94
CA ARG A 439 -12.20 -0.16 -35.78
C ARG A 439 -12.35 -0.80 -34.40
N TRP A 440 -13.47 -0.53 -33.74
CA TRP A 440 -13.77 -1.09 -32.42
C TRP A 440 -14.83 -2.18 -32.53
N THR A 441 -14.58 -3.33 -31.89
CA THR A 441 -15.53 -4.45 -31.77
C THR A 441 -15.59 -4.96 -30.34
N THR A 442 -16.64 -5.72 -30.03
CA THR A 442 -16.79 -6.41 -28.75
C THR A 442 -17.09 -7.88 -29.00
N SER A 443 -16.52 -8.78 -28.19
CA SER A 443 -16.71 -10.23 -28.33
C SER A 443 -18.13 -10.68 -27.97
N ASP A 444 -18.81 -10.03 -27.02
CA ASP A 444 -20.22 -10.28 -26.70
C ASP A 444 -21.07 -9.00 -26.52
N ARG A 445 -21.89 -8.70 -27.54
CA ARG A 445 -22.82 -7.55 -27.56
C ARG A 445 -23.97 -7.63 -26.55
N ARG A 446 -24.15 -8.76 -25.87
CA ARG A 446 -25.14 -8.92 -24.81
C ARG A 446 -24.59 -8.47 -23.45
N VAL A 447 -23.25 -8.50 -23.30
CA VAL A 447 -22.52 -8.13 -22.10
C VAL A 447 -22.11 -6.66 -22.18
N ALA A 448 -21.42 -6.26 -23.24
CA ALA A 448 -20.96 -4.88 -23.43
C ALA A 448 -21.24 -4.37 -24.85
N SER A 449 -21.37 -3.06 -25.03
CA SER A 449 -21.31 -2.42 -26.35
C SER A 449 -20.17 -1.43 -26.41
N VAL A 450 -19.61 -1.23 -27.60
CA VAL A 450 -18.51 -0.29 -27.83
C VAL A 450 -18.87 0.65 -28.97
N LEU A 451 -18.66 1.95 -28.73
CA LEU A 451 -18.82 3.02 -29.70
C LEU A 451 -17.54 3.84 -29.78
N ARG A 452 -17.29 4.49 -30.92
CA ARG A 452 -16.14 5.39 -31.04
C ARG A 452 -16.25 6.56 -30.06
N GLY A 453 -15.14 6.90 -29.42
CA GLY A 453 -15.02 7.98 -28.46
C GLY A 453 -14.84 9.35 -29.11
N ALA A 454 -14.37 10.31 -28.31
CA ALA A 454 -14.20 11.70 -28.72
C ALA A 454 -13.05 11.89 -29.72
N THR A 455 -12.03 11.02 -29.66
CA THR A 455 -10.85 11.04 -30.51
C THR A 455 -10.80 9.77 -31.41
N PRO A 456 -9.99 9.76 -32.48
CA PRO A 456 -9.94 8.63 -33.42
C PRO A 456 -9.46 7.29 -32.82
N ASP A 457 -8.70 7.36 -31.75
CA ASP A 457 -8.00 6.31 -30.98
C ASP A 457 -8.72 5.93 -29.68
N THR A 458 -9.86 6.56 -29.36
CA THR A 458 -10.66 6.21 -28.18
C THR A 458 -11.98 5.55 -28.54
N ALA A 459 -12.51 4.78 -27.60
CA ALA A 459 -13.85 4.22 -27.60
C ALA A 459 -14.52 4.38 -26.23
N VAL A 460 -15.86 4.35 -26.26
CA VAL A 460 -16.70 4.30 -25.06
C VAL A 460 -17.36 2.93 -25.03
N VAL A 461 -17.03 2.17 -24.01
CA VAL A 461 -17.63 0.89 -23.65
C VAL A 461 -18.83 1.19 -22.75
N THR A 462 -19.95 0.50 -22.97
CA THR A 462 -21.15 0.59 -22.11
C THR A 462 -21.52 -0.80 -21.65
N GLY A 463 -21.61 -1.00 -20.33
CA GLY A 463 -22.08 -2.25 -19.74
C GLY A 463 -23.56 -2.50 -20.05
N ILE A 464 -23.94 -3.73 -20.40
CA ILE A 464 -25.31 -4.10 -20.75
C ILE A 464 -25.86 -5.12 -19.74
N ALA A 465 -25.13 -6.20 -19.50
CA ALA A 465 -25.50 -7.25 -18.57
C ALA A 465 -24.25 -7.87 -17.94
N PRO A 466 -24.32 -8.39 -16.71
CA PRO A 466 -23.16 -8.97 -16.03
C PRO A 466 -22.46 -10.07 -16.84
N GLY A 467 -21.13 -10.09 -16.78
CA GLY A 467 -20.26 -11.06 -17.45
C GLY A 467 -19.07 -10.39 -18.16
N ASP A 468 -18.27 -11.20 -18.85
CA ASP A 468 -17.03 -10.75 -19.48
C ASP A 468 -17.20 -10.53 -20.99
N ALA A 469 -16.51 -9.51 -21.52
CA ALA A 469 -16.39 -9.26 -22.94
C ALA A 469 -15.06 -8.58 -23.28
N ASP A 470 -14.49 -8.92 -24.42
CA ASP A 470 -13.26 -8.31 -24.94
C ASP A 470 -13.61 -7.12 -25.83
N ILE A 471 -12.86 -6.04 -25.68
CA ILE A 471 -12.96 -4.83 -26.48
C ILE A 471 -11.74 -4.77 -27.41
N GLU A 472 -12.00 -4.99 -28.69
CA GLU A 472 -10.97 -5.16 -29.73
C GLU A 472 -10.81 -3.87 -30.54
N ALA A 473 -9.56 -3.40 -30.68
CA ALA A 473 -9.13 -2.36 -31.61
C ALA A 473 -8.37 -3.01 -32.78
N ALA A 474 -8.80 -2.77 -34.02
CA ALA A 474 -8.16 -3.39 -35.19
C ALA A 474 -8.04 -2.48 -36.43
N VAL A 475 -6.92 -2.59 -37.15
CA VAL A 475 -6.73 -1.94 -38.46
C VAL A 475 -5.76 -2.74 -39.34
N LEU A 476 -6.14 -3.01 -40.60
CA LEU A 476 -5.27 -3.66 -41.61
C LEU A 476 -4.57 -4.98 -41.17
N GLY A 477 -5.07 -5.67 -40.14
CA GLY A 477 -4.49 -6.90 -39.60
C GLY A 477 -3.71 -6.71 -38.29
N ALA A 478 -3.41 -5.46 -37.90
CA ALA A 478 -2.97 -5.11 -36.55
C ALA A 478 -4.18 -5.10 -35.61
N GLU A 479 -4.03 -5.74 -34.45
CA GLU A 479 -5.10 -5.98 -33.48
C GLU A 479 -4.57 -5.73 -32.06
N GLY A 480 -5.49 -5.46 -31.13
CA GLY A 480 -5.24 -5.35 -29.70
C GLY A 480 -6.55 -5.43 -28.95
N GLU A 481 -6.54 -5.99 -27.75
CA GLU A 481 -7.77 -6.22 -26.98
C GLU A 481 -7.59 -5.87 -25.50
N LEU A 482 -8.70 -5.50 -24.88
CA LEU A 482 -8.84 -5.32 -23.44
C LEU A 482 -10.04 -6.14 -22.97
N GLY A 483 -9.82 -7.05 -22.02
CA GLY A 483 -10.90 -7.73 -21.32
C GLY A 483 -11.65 -6.75 -20.43
N VAL A 484 -12.98 -6.73 -20.51
CA VAL A 484 -13.85 -5.91 -19.67
C VAL A 484 -14.85 -6.78 -18.93
N THR A 485 -14.93 -6.60 -17.62
CA THR A 485 -15.93 -7.26 -16.77
C THR A 485 -17.10 -6.31 -16.53
N VAL A 486 -18.31 -6.73 -16.90
CA VAL A 486 -19.53 -6.03 -16.52
C VAL A 486 -20.02 -6.59 -15.18
N LEU A 487 -20.08 -5.73 -14.17
CA LEU A 487 -20.42 -6.10 -12.79
C LEU A 487 -21.93 -6.30 -12.57
N GLY A 488 -22.31 -6.60 -11.32
CA GLY A 488 -23.69 -6.58 -10.86
C GLY A 488 -24.32 -5.17 -10.93
N GLU A 489 -25.58 -5.03 -10.49
CA GLU A 489 -26.22 -3.71 -10.42
C GLU A 489 -25.48 -2.81 -9.42
N LEU A 490 -25.23 -1.55 -9.78
CA LEU A 490 -24.68 -0.56 -8.86
C LEU A 490 -25.60 -0.42 -7.63
N ARG A 491 -25.04 -0.63 -6.44
CA ARG A 491 -25.75 -0.55 -5.16
C ARG A 491 -25.29 0.59 -4.27
N ARG A 492 -23.99 0.93 -4.32
CA ARG A 492 -23.40 1.96 -3.47
C ARG A 492 -22.42 2.83 -4.25
N LEU A 493 -22.39 4.11 -3.92
CA LEU A 493 -21.38 5.06 -4.41
C LEU A 493 -20.56 5.60 -3.24
N GLU A 494 -19.25 5.52 -3.36
CA GLU A 494 -18.31 6.10 -2.41
C GLU A 494 -17.49 7.20 -3.09
N PRO A 495 -17.55 8.45 -2.60
CA PRO A 495 -16.67 9.50 -3.05
C PRO A 495 -15.29 9.36 -2.40
N THR A 496 -14.24 9.84 -3.08
CA THR A 496 -12.88 9.91 -2.52
C THR A 496 -12.80 10.69 -1.21
N ALA A 497 -13.77 11.58 -0.94
CA ALA A 497 -13.96 12.23 0.35
C ALA A 497 -15.43 12.59 0.59
N THR A 498 -15.91 12.45 1.83
CA THR A 498 -17.24 12.93 2.26
C THR A 498 -17.26 14.42 2.61
N LEU A 499 -16.08 15.01 2.88
CA LEU A 499 -15.85 16.44 3.07
C LEU A 499 -14.61 16.88 2.24
N LEU A 500 -14.81 17.83 1.33
CA LEU A 500 -13.75 18.43 0.53
C LEU A 500 -13.49 19.89 0.96
N PRO A 501 -12.44 20.15 1.76
CA PRO A 501 -12.07 21.49 2.16
C PRO A 501 -11.21 22.19 1.08
N LEU A 502 -11.61 23.41 0.70
CA LEU A 502 -10.97 24.24 -0.31
C LEU A 502 -10.52 25.57 0.31
N GLY A 503 -9.29 25.99 0.06
CA GLY A 503 -8.66 27.12 0.75
C GLY A 503 -9.18 28.52 0.37
N GLY A 504 -9.97 28.64 -0.70
CA GLY A 504 -10.49 29.92 -1.24
C GLY A 504 -10.61 29.89 -2.77
N ALA A 505 -10.94 31.03 -3.41
CA ALA A 505 -11.30 31.05 -4.84
C ALA A 505 -10.20 30.60 -5.82
N GLY A 506 -8.93 30.66 -5.41
CA GLY A 506 -7.79 30.19 -6.21
C GLY A 506 -7.41 28.72 -6.00
N SER A 507 -8.12 28.00 -5.12
CA SER A 507 -7.83 26.58 -4.84
C SER A 507 -8.53 25.65 -5.83
N THR A 508 -8.06 24.41 -5.92
CA THR A 508 -8.71 23.35 -6.69
C THR A 508 -8.62 22.07 -5.86
N GLY A 509 -9.72 21.33 -5.79
CA GLY A 509 -9.75 19.99 -5.21
C GLY A 509 -10.03 18.95 -6.29
N SER A 510 -9.85 17.68 -5.96
CA SER A 510 -10.21 16.54 -6.81
C SER A 510 -11.28 15.71 -6.12
N LEU A 511 -12.15 15.11 -6.91
CA LEU A 511 -13.21 14.22 -6.44
C LEU A 511 -13.44 13.11 -7.46
N ALA A 512 -13.29 11.86 -7.05
CA ALA A 512 -13.65 10.70 -7.87
C ALA A 512 -14.68 9.85 -7.14
N LEU A 513 -15.32 8.93 -7.86
CA LEU A 513 -16.36 8.05 -7.35
C LEU A 513 -15.98 6.60 -7.62
N THR A 514 -16.12 5.75 -6.61
CA THR A 514 -16.08 4.30 -6.74
C THR A 514 -17.49 3.75 -6.55
N GLY A 515 -17.95 2.94 -7.49
CA GLY A 515 -19.20 2.19 -7.36
C GLY A 515 -18.94 0.81 -6.80
N TYR A 516 -19.94 0.26 -6.12
CA TYR A 516 -19.95 -1.12 -5.63
C TYR A 516 -21.26 -1.80 -6.01
N ASP A 517 -21.19 -3.07 -6.40
CA ASP A 517 -22.38 -3.94 -6.45
C ASP A 517 -22.66 -4.58 -5.08
N ILE A 518 -23.53 -5.59 -5.06
CA ILE A 518 -23.98 -6.26 -3.84
C ILE A 518 -22.90 -7.19 -3.25
N ASP A 519 -21.99 -7.70 -4.09
CA ASP A 519 -20.94 -8.66 -3.73
C ASP A 519 -19.61 -7.95 -3.40
N GLY A 520 -19.63 -6.61 -3.40
CA GLY A 520 -18.46 -5.80 -3.09
C GLY A 520 -17.47 -5.63 -4.24
N TYR A 521 -17.81 -6.06 -5.46
CA TYR A 521 -17.00 -5.72 -6.63
C TYR A 521 -17.06 -4.22 -6.89
N ARG A 522 -15.90 -3.64 -7.14
CA ARG A 522 -15.74 -2.19 -7.31
C ARG A 522 -15.30 -1.81 -8.71
N ALA A 523 -15.75 -0.64 -9.16
CA ALA A 523 -15.26 0.02 -10.38
C ALA A 523 -15.34 1.55 -10.24
N PRO A 524 -14.39 2.31 -10.81
CA PRO A 524 -14.49 3.77 -10.84
C PRO A 524 -15.71 4.22 -11.67
N ILE A 525 -16.32 5.35 -11.36
CA ILE A 525 -17.47 5.89 -12.11
C ILE A 525 -17.05 7.10 -12.93
N GLU A 526 -17.23 7.03 -14.26
CA GLU A 526 -16.84 8.15 -15.12
C GLU A 526 -17.71 9.39 -14.90
N PRO A 527 -17.13 10.60 -15.00
CA PRO A 527 -17.88 11.84 -14.90
C PRO A 527 -19.06 11.95 -15.88
N ALA A 528 -18.97 11.28 -17.03
CA ALA A 528 -20.01 11.25 -18.06
C ALA A 528 -21.31 10.57 -17.58
N ASP A 529 -21.21 9.67 -16.60
CA ASP A 529 -22.33 8.91 -16.04
C ASP A 529 -22.93 9.54 -14.78
N VAL A 530 -22.33 10.63 -14.30
CA VAL A 530 -22.68 11.25 -13.03
C VAL A 530 -23.52 12.51 -13.27
N THR A 531 -24.71 12.51 -12.68
CA THR A 531 -25.50 13.73 -12.52
C THR A 531 -25.09 14.43 -11.23
N VAL A 532 -24.57 15.65 -11.36
CA VAL A 532 -24.20 16.53 -10.24
C VAL A 532 -25.33 17.49 -9.95
N THR A 533 -25.77 17.56 -8.68
CA THR A 533 -26.74 18.55 -8.19
C THR A 533 -26.27 19.15 -6.87
N GLY A 534 -26.70 20.36 -6.53
CA GLY A 534 -26.16 21.06 -5.37
C GLY A 534 -24.78 21.67 -5.66
N GLY A 535 -24.35 22.62 -4.83
CA GLY A 535 -23.11 23.39 -5.08
C GLY A 535 -23.28 24.63 -5.95
N GLU A 536 -24.46 24.89 -6.52
CA GLU A 536 -24.66 26.00 -7.44
C GLU A 536 -24.30 27.35 -6.81
N GLY A 537 -23.39 28.08 -7.47
CA GLY A 537 -22.91 29.38 -6.99
C GLY A 537 -21.85 29.31 -5.88
N VAL A 538 -21.45 28.11 -5.43
CA VAL A 538 -20.37 27.92 -4.45
C VAL A 538 -19.17 27.20 -5.08
N VAL A 539 -19.41 26.12 -5.82
CA VAL A 539 -18.38 25.34 -6.51
C VAL A 539 -18.83 24.91 -7.91
N GLU A 540 -17.86 24.63 -8.78
CA GLU A 540 -18.04 24.03 -10.09
C GLU A 540 -17.24 22.72 -10.14
N LEU A 541 -17.88 21.64 -10.58
CA LEU A 541 -17.23 20.34 -10.81
C LEU A 541 -17.01 20.18 -12.32
N VAL A 542 -15.76 20.06 -12.73
CA VAL A 542 -15.36 19.90 -14.14
C VAL A 542 -14.78 18.51 -14.34
N PRO A 543 -15.28 17.70 -15.29
CA PRO A 543 -14.67 16.40 -15.62
C PRO A 543 -13.16 16.54 -15.88
N ASP A 544 -12.37 15.67 -15.24
CA ASP A 544 -10.92 15.63 -15.31
C ASP A 544 -10.44 14.18 -15.08
N GLY A 545 -10.00 13.52 -16.17
CA GLY A 545 -9.70 12.08 -16.16
C GLY A 545 -10.92 11.24 -15.74
N ALA A 546 -10.70 10.29 -14.81
CA ALA A 546 -11.74 9.45 -14.23
C ALA A 546 -12.59 10.16 -13.15
N GLY A 547 -12.32 11.43 -12.84
CA GLY A 547 -13.00 12.17 -11.77
C GLY A 547 -13.33 13.62 -12.12
N PHE A 548 -13.44 14.46 -11.10
CA PHE A 548 -13.79 15.88 -11.20
C PHE A 548 -12.72 16.75 -10.56
N SER A 549 -12.30 17.79 -11.29
CA SER A 549 -11.66 18.98 -10.70
C SER A 549 -12.76 19.87 -10.08
N VAL A 550 -12.71 20.08 -8.77
CA VAL A 550 -13.64 20.94 -8.02
C VAL A 550 -13.05 22.32 -7.81
N ARG A 551 -13.71 23.35 -8.37
CA ARG A 551 -13.24 24.74 -8.38
C ARG A 551 -14.20 25.65 -7.60
N PRO A 552 -13.73 26.42 -6.62
CA PRO A 552 -14.59 27.37 -5.93
C PRO A 552 -15.00 28.57 -6.80
N LEU A 553 -16.23 29.01 -6.61
CA LEU A 553 -16.81 30.20 -7.25
C LEU A 553 -16.88 31.41 -6.28
N VAL A 554 -16.55 31.18 -5.01
CA VAL A 554 -16.59 32.17 -3.93
C VAL A 554 -15.30 32.13 -3.11
N GLU A 555 -15.02 33.17 -2.33
CA GLU A 555 -13.90 33.17 -1.37
C GLU A 555 -14.22 32.39 -0.09
N THR A 556 -15.49 32.43 0.32
CA THR A 556 -16.00 31.71 1.49
C THR A 556 -17.39 31.17 1.22
N GLY A 557 -17.67 29.91 1.52
CA GLY A 557 -18.99 29.31 1.39
C GLY A 557 -18.99 27.82 1.71
N SER A 558 -20.16 27.22 1.75
CA SER A 558 -20.33 25.77 1.87
C SER A 558 -21.48 25.30 1.00
N ALA A 559 -21.40 24.06 0.55
CA ALA A 559 -22.48 23.39 -0.15
C ALA A 559 -22.43 21.88 0.06
N LEU A 560 -23.58 21.23 -0.01
CA LEU A 560 -23.68 19.78 -0.18
C LEU A 560 -23.85 19.51 -1.67
N VAL A 561 -22.91 18.79 -2.26
CA VAL A 561 -22.95 18.31 -3.65
C VAL A 561 -23.45 16.88 -3.63
N THR A 562 -24.53 16.61 -4.38
CA THR A 562 -25.09 15.27 -4.54
C THR A 562 -24.71 14.73 -5.92
N LEU A 563 -24.06 13.57 -5.93
CA LEU A 563 -23.55 12.87 -7.10
C LEU A 563 -24.42 11.63 -7.32
N THR A 564 -24.99 11.47 -8.51
CA THR A 564 -25.90 10.36 -8.82
C THR A 564 -25.49 9.63 -10.09
N ALA A 565 -25.34 8.31 -10.01
CA ALA A 565 -25.09 7.42 -11.16
C ALA A 565 -26.02 6.21 -11.08
N ALA A 566 -26.60 5.79 -12.21
CA ALA A 566 -27.59 4.70 -12.30
C ALA A 566 -28.72 4.72 -11.23
N GLY A 567 -29.10 5.90 -10.72
CA GLY A 567 -30.12 6.06 -9.68
C GLY A 567 -29.63 5.90 -8.23
N VAL A 568 -28.36 5.56 -8.02
CA VAL A 568 -27.69 5.57 -6.71
C VAL A 568 -27.06 6.94 -6.49
N SER A 569 -27.19 7.48 -5.28
CA SER A 569 -26.69 8.82 -4.94
C SER A 569 -25.76 8.80 -3.74
N THR A 570 -24.77 9.69 -3.74
CA THR A 570 -23.93 9.98 -2.58
C THR A 570 -23.74 11.49 -2.44
N GLY A 571 -23.48 11.95 -1.22
CA GLY A 571 -23.28 13.36 -0.89
C GLY A 571 -21.82 13.66 -0.58
N VAL A 572 -21.35 14.84 -0.96
CA VAL A 572 -20.05 15.39 -0.60
C VAL A 572 -20.24 16.80 -0.08
N ALA A 573 -19.89 17.03 1.17
CA ALA A 573 -19.84 18.36 1.73
C ALA A 573 -18.61 19.09 1.16
N VAL A 574 -18.78 20.28 0.62
CA VAL A 574 -17.69 21.10 0.12
C VAL A 574 -17.67 22.41 0.90
N THR A 575 -16.52 22.77 1.45
CA THR A 575 -16.33 24.02 2.18
C THR A 575 -15.24 24.82 1.53
N VAL A 576 -15.48 26.12 1.34
CA VAL A 576 -14.56 27.05 0.70
C VAL A 576 -14.18 28.13 1.71
N GLY A 577 -12.88 28.37 1.83
CA GLY A 577 -12.31 29.37 2.73
C GLY A 577 -12.37 28.95 4.20
N LEU A 578 -11.56 29.61 5.02
CA LEU A 578 -11.56 29.46 6.48
C LEU A 578 -11.84 30.81 7.12
N THR A 579 -12.62 30.80 8.20
CA THR A 579 -12.82 31.99 9.06
C THR A 579 -12.06 31.80 10.36
N GLU A 580 -11.16 32.73 10.67
CA GLU A 580 -10.44 32.75 11.95
C GLU A 580 -11.33 33.34 13.05
N VAL A 581 -11.62 32.56 14.09
CA VAL A 581 -12.46 32.95 15.23
C VAL A 581 -11.64 32.94 16.51
N PRO A 582 -11.56 34.05 17.27
CA PRO A 582 -10.87 34.07 18.56
C PRO A 582 -11.65 33.28 19.61
N VAL A 583 -10.95 32.37 20.32
CA VAL A 583 -11.52 31.51 21.37
C VAL A 583 -10.93 31.79 22.74
N ALA A 584 -9.71 32.33 22.82
CA ALA A 584 -9.15 32.87 24.07
C ALA A 584 -8.25 34.07 23.79
N THR A 585 -8.74 35.28 24.09
CA THR A 585 -7.98 36.53 23.97
C THR A 585 -7.18 36.87 25.24
N PHE A 586 -7.27 36.02 26.27
CA PHE A 586 -6.60 36.18 27.58
C PHE A 586 -6.93 37.45 28.37
N GLY A 587 -8.06 38.11 28.10
CA GLY A 587 -8.55 39.21 28.95
C GLY A 587 -8.82 38.81 30.42
N ASP A 588 -8.87 37.51 30.70
CA ASP A 588 -8.99 36.90 32.01
C ASP A 588 -7.68 36.25 32.52
N ALA A 589 -6.52 36.63 31.97
CA ALA A 589 -5.19 36.04 32.23
C ALA A 589 -4.87 35.78 33.72
N ALA A 590 -5.37 36.62 34.63
CA ALA A 590 -5.17 36.46 36.08
C ALA A 590 -5.87 35.22 36.69
N SER A 591 -6.85 34.64 35.98
CA SER A 591 -7.63 33.47 36.41
C SER A 591 -7.12 32.15 35.83
N TRP A 592 -6.16 32.20 34.91
CA TRP A 592 -5.52 31.00 34.37
C TRP A 592 -4.60 30.36 35.40
N THR A 593 -4.53 29.03 35.37
CA THR A 593 -3.75 28.25 36.32
C THR A 593 -2.62 27.51 35.64
N VAL A 594 -1.58 27.18 36.39
CA VAL A 594 -0.46 26.37 35.92
C VAL A 594 -0.33 25.10 36.73
N SER A 595 -0.06 24.00 36.04
CA SER A 595 0.35 22.73 36.64
C SER A 595 1.59 22.19 35.94
N PHE A 596 2.31 21.26 36.58
CA PHE A 596 3.58 20.76 36.07
C PHE A 596 3.67 19.25 36.12
N ALA A 597 4.34 18.66 35.14
CA ALA A 597 4.86 17.30 35.21
C ALA A 597 6.37 17.38 35.40
N ARG A 598 6.87 17.03 36.60
CA ARG A 598 8.30 16.97 36.94
C ARG A 598 9.08 18.28 36.65
N ALA A 599 8.39 19.42 36.74
CA ALA A 599 8.92 20.76 36.55
C ALA A 599 8.36 21.71 37.63
N THR A 600 8.88 22.94 37.70
CA THR A 600 8.32 24.02 38.53
C THR A 600 8.28 25.32 37.74
N GLY A 601 7.53 26.32 38.18
CA GLY A 601 7.42 27.60 37.48
C GLY A 601 6.21 28.42 37.92
N THR A 602 5.85 29.44 37.15
CA THR A 602 4.72 30.33 37.43
C THR A 602 3.98 30.75 36.16
N ILE A 603 2.72 31.17 36.32
CA ILE A 603 1.93 31.85 35.30
C ILE A 603 1.54 33.25 35.78
N ALA A 604 1.58 34.24 34.90
CA ALA A 604 1.19 35.62 35.20
C ALA A 604 0.66 36.33 33.95
N PRO A 605 -0.20 37.36 34.08
CA PRO A 605 -0.56 38.23 32.96
C PRO A 605 0.66 38.86 32.29
N ALA A 606 0.57 39.05 30.98
CA ALA A 606 1.61 39.63 30.15
C ALA A 606 1.02 40.41 28.98
N GLU A 607 1.83 41.28 28.39
CA GLU A 607 1.48 42.01 27.17
C GLU A 607 1.82 41.14 25.95
N GLY A 608 0.80 40.87 25.14
CA GLY A 608 0.82 40.17 23.86
C GLY A 608 1.40 41.01 22.72
N PRO A 609 1.41 40.47 21.48
CA PRO A 609 1.77 41.26 20.30
C PRO A 609 0.80 42.44 20.13
N ASP A 610 1.30 43.58 19.66
CA ASP A 610 0.53 44.82 19.45
C ASP A 610 -0.25 45.34 20.68
N GLY A 611 0.21 45.01 21.90
CA GLY A 611 -0.42 45.46 23.14
C GLY A 611 -1.67 44.67 23.55
N ARG A 612 -1.89 43.48 22.97
CA ARG A 612 -3.00 42.58 23.34
C ARG A 612 -2.77 41.93 24.71
N ASP A 613 -3.79 41.29 25.26
CA ASP A 613 -3.67 40.54 26.51
C ASP A 613 -3.01 39.17 26.29
N GLY A 614 -2.17 38.73 27.21
CA GLY A 614 -1.52 37.43 27.15
C GLY A 614 -1.19 36.85 28.52
N ILE A 615 -0.77 35.60 28.53
CA ILE A 615 -0.24 34.91 29.71
C ILE A 615 1.24 34.59 29.51
N ARG A 616 2.06 34.85 30.52
CA ARG A 616 3.47 34.43 30.56
C ARG A 616 3.61 33.22 31.45
N LEU A 617 4.27 32.20 30.92
CA LEU A 617 4.56 30.95 31.58
C LEU A 617 6.08 30.83 31.77
N THR A 618 6.53 30.75 33.02
CA THR A 618 7.92 30.43 33.37
C THR A 618 8.00 28.96 33.76
N TYR A 619 9.12 28.31 33.45
CA TYR A 619 9.35 26.92 33.84
C TYR A 619 10.83 26.61 34.05
N ASP A 620 11.06 25.67 34.96
CA ASP A 620 12.33 25.03 35.24
C ASP A 620 12.27 23.58 34.74
N PHE A 621 12.97 23.32 33.63
CA PHE A 621 13.12 22.01 33.02
C PHE A 621 14.51 21.42 33.28
N THR A 622 15.17 21.75 34.41
CA THR A 622 16.47 21.17 34.77
C THR A 622 16.39 19.74 35.34
N GLY A 623 15.19 19.22 35.59
CA GLY A 623 14.96 17.84 36.07
C GLY A 623 15.13 16.75 34.99
N PRO A 624 15.20 15.47 35.39
CA PRO A 624 15.33 14.33 34.46
C PRO A 624 13.99 13.91 33.82
N ASN A 625 14.03 13.08 32.78
CA ASN A 625 12.88 12.55 32.01
C ASN A 625 12.10 13.65 31.26
N THR A 626 10.88 13.40 30.79
CA THR A 626 10.03 14.43 30.17
C THR A 626 9.44 15.38 31.21
N ARG A 627 9.51 16.70 30.94
CA ARG A 627 9.03 17.78 31.81
C ARG A 627 8.05 18.64 31.06
N ALA A 628 6.97 19.07 31.72
CA ALA A 628 5.96 19.91 31.08
C ALA A 628 5.38 20.94 32.05
N ALA A 629 4.98 22.09 31.50
CA ALA A 629 4.29 23.17 32.19
C ALA A 629 2.99 23.49 31.45
N TYR A 630 1.84 23.20 32.07
CA TYR A 630 0.52 23.30 31.47
C TYR A 630 -0.20 24.56 31.94
N ALA A 631 -0.61 25.42 31.01
CA ALA A 631 -1.48 26.57 31.27
C ALA A 631 -2.93 26.20 30.94
N ALA A 632 -3.80 26.19 31.95
CA ALA A 632 -5.20 25.82 31.83
C ALA A 632 -6.13 27.02 32.13
N PRO A 633 -7.24 27.16 31.39
CA PRO A 633 -8.23 28.21 31.63
C PRO A 633 -8.98 27.97 32.96
N PRO A 634 -9.65 29.00 33.52
CA PRO A 634 -10.45 28.86 34.73
C PRO A 634 -11.61 27.86 34.59
N ALA A 635 -12.13 27.70 33.36
CA ALA A 635 -13.08 26.65 33.00
C ALA A 635 -12.77 26.19 31.57
N GLN A 636 -12.95 24.89 31.31
CA GLN A 636 -12.89 24.38 29.94
C GLN A 636 -14.03 25.00 29.12
N PHE A 637 -13.75 25.32 27.86
CA PHE A 637 -14.71 25.91 26.94
C PHE A 637 -14.74 25.14 25.63
N THR A 638 -15.89 25.17 24.98
CA THR A 638 -16.11 24.53 23.69
C THR A 638 -15.56 25.40 22.57
N LEU A 639 -14.78 24.81 21.67
CA LEU A 639 -14.33 25.46 20.44
C LEU A 639 -15.51 25.53 19.46
N PRO A 640 -15.74 26.68 18.79
CA PRO A 640 -16.84 26.82 17.85
C PRO A 640 -16.58 26.01 16.58
N GLY A 641 -17.65 25.49 15.97
CA GLY A 641 -17.61 24.80 14.67
C GLY A 641 -16.74 23.53 14.66
N GLN A 642 -16.17 23.26 13.49
CA GLN A 642 -15.25 22.14 13.23
C GLN A 642 -13.86 22.70 12.86
N PRO A 643 -13.06 23.13 13.83
CA PRO A 643 -11.79 23.79 13.55
C PRO A 643 -10.80 22.86 12.84
N GLN A 644 -10.30 23.28 11.68
CA GLN A 644 -9.27 22.55 10.93
C GLN A 644 -7.89 22.78 11.53
N THR A 645 -7.67 24.00 12.04
CA THR A 645 -6.48 24.38 12.77
C THR A 645 -6.85 25.21 14.00
N ILE A 646 -6.02 25.14 15.03
CA ILE A 646 -5.98 26.09 16.13
C ILE A 646 -4.70 26.90 15.98
N LYS A 647 -4.75 28.21 16.20
CA LYS A 647 -3.58 29.09 16.17
C LYS A 647 -3.41 29.77 17.52
N ALA A 648 -2.18 30.09 17.87
CA ALA A 648 -1.89 30.94 19.01
C ALA A 648 -0.65 31.78 18.74
N TRP A 649 -0.66 33.04 19.18
CA TRP A 649 0.56 33.82 19.26
C TRP A 649 1.42 33.29 20.40
N VAL A 650 2.67 32.98 20.11
CA VAL A 650 3.64 32.45 21.06
C VAL A 650 4.89 33.32 21.05
N ASN A 651 5.27 33.81 22.22
CA ASN A 651 6.56 34.46 22.42
C ASN A 651 7.60 33.38 22.70
N GLY A 652 8.43 33.10 21.70
CA GLY A 652 9.43 32.04 21.75
C GLY A 652 10.54 32.33 22.76
N ASP A 653 11.03 31.27 23.39
CA ASP A 653 12.12 31.34 24.38
C ASP A 653 13.52 31.15 23.75
N GLY A 654 13.58 30.80 22.46
CA GLY A 654 14.81 30.51 21.70
C GLY A 654 15.52 29.23 22.12
N GLN A 655 14.96 28.43 23.04
CA GLN A 655 15.60 27.22 23.58
C GLN A 655 15.19 25.96 22.81
N GLY A 656 14.30 26.07 21.83
CA GLY A 656 13.73 24.91 21.15
C GLY A 656 12.74 24.14 22.02
N THR A 657 11.98 24.84 22.87
CA THR A 657 10.91 24.23 23.68
C THR A 657 9.75 23.81 22.79
N TRP A 658 9.19 22.63 23.00
CA TRP A 658 8.05 22.16 22.21
C TRP A 658 6.73 22.70 22.78
N ILE A 659 5.91 23.33 21.94
CA ILE A 659 4.60 23.86 22.32
C ILE A 659 3.50 22.95 21.79
N ARG A 660 2.55 22.61 22.66
CA ARG A 660 1.46 21.67 22.39
C ARG A 660 0.16 22.16 23.03
N MET A 661 -0.97 21.67 22.54
CA MET A 661 -2.29 21.90 23.12
C MET A 661 -3.01 20.59 23.36
N ARG A 662 -3.98 20.58 24.28
CA ARG A 662 -4.88 19.45 24.49
C ARG A 662 -6.33 19.87 24.42
N VAL A 663 -7.13 19.02 23.79
CA VAL A 663 -8.58 19.19 23.63
C VAL A 663 -9.28 17.85 23.89
N TYR A 664 -10.53 17.88 24.30
CA TYR A 664 -11.39 16.70 24.37
C TYR A 664 -12.35 16.68 23.19
N ASP A 665 -12.60 15.50 22.62
CA ASP A 665 -13.72 15.26 21.71
C ASP A 665 -15.04 15.02 22.49
N PRO A 666 -16.18 14.84 21.80
CA PRO A 666 -17.47 14.53 22.42
C PRO A 666 -17.50 13.19 23.18
N ASN A 667 -16.67 12.24 22.77
CA ASN A 667 -16.56 10.91 23.38
C ASN A 667 -15.71 10.93 24.67
N GLY A 668 -15.08 12.06 24.98
CA GLY A 668 -14.20 12.22 26.13
C GLY A 668 -12.75 11.82 25.86
N THR A 669 -12.39 11.53 24.60
CA THR A 669 -11.03 11.24 24.16
C THR A 669 -10.17 12.50 24.25
N LEU A 670 -8.98 12.38 24.82
CA LEU A 670 -8.02 13.49 24.93
C LEU A 670 -7.10 13.53 23.70
N LEU A 671 -7.28 14.53 22.85
CA LEU A 671 -6.44 14.78 21.70
C LEU A 671 -5.29 15.73 22.07
N THR A 672 -4.09 15.46 21.58
CA THR A 672 -2.92 16.33 21.77
C THR A 672 -2.46 16.89 20.43
N LEU A 673 -2.54 18.21 20.27
CA LEU A 673 -2.19 18.94 19.06
C LEU A 673 -0.78 19.51 19.18
N ASN A 674 0.01 19.41 18.13
CA ASN A 674 1.42 19.79 18.13
C ASN A 674 1.62 21.13 17.40
N GLY A 675 2.20 22.13 18.06
CA GLY A 675 2.40 23.49 17.50
C GLY A 675 3.83 23.82 17.07
N GLY A 676 4.78 22.90 17.28
CA GLY A 676 6.18 23.06 16.89
C GLY A 676 7.09 23.63 17.99
N TYR A 677 8.37 23.79 17.65
CA TYR A 677 9.44 24.16 18.60
C TYR A 677 9.76 25.66 18.58
N THR A 678 9.97 26.27 19.74
CA THR A 678 10.37 27.68 19.89
C THR A 678 11.88 27.87 19.74
N THR A 679 12.41 27.65 18.53
CA THR A 679 13.83 27.96 18.20
C THR A 679 14.08 29.45 17.96
N PHE A 680 13.03 30.26 18.02
CA PHE A 680 13.04 31.71 17.84
C PHE A 680 12.76 32.45 19.15
N THR A 681 13.08 33.75 19.17
CA THR A 681 12.68 34.68 20.24
C THR A 681 11.73 35.74 19.69
N GLY A 682 10.78 36.20 20.50
CA GLY A 682 9.74 37.16 20.07
C GLY A 682 8.45 36.47 19.65
N TRP A 683 7.44 37.26 19.29
CA TRP A 683 6.10 36.78 18.93
C TRP A 683 6.05 36.19 17.52
N GLN A 684 5.60 34.95 17.41
CA GLN A 684 5.18 34.32 16.15
C GLN A 684 3.87 33.58 16.36
N GLN A 685 3.06 33.44 15.33
CA GLN A 685 1.84 32.64 15.39
C GLN A 685 2.19 31.17 15.11
N LEU A 686 1.93 30.28 16.07
CA LEU A 686 2.05 28.85 15.88
C LEU A 686 0.70 28.26 15.47
N THR A 687 0.73 27.25 14.61
CA THR A 687 -0.45 26.55 14.11
C THR A 687 -0.45 25.11 14.63
N PHE A 688 -1.60 24.65 15.10
CA PHE A 688 -1.85 23.35 15.72
C PHE A 688 -2.94 22.66 14.88
N PRO A 689 -2.58 21.77 13.94
CA PRO A 689 -3.55 21.09 13.09
C PRO A 689 -4.44 20.14 13.90
N VAL A 690 -5.73 20.08 13.58
CA VAL A 690 -6.67 19.11 14.13
C VAL A 690 -6.69 17.87 13.22
N PRO A 691 -6.53 16.64 13.74
CA PRO A 691 -6.54 15.44 12.91
C PRO A 691 -7.84 15.26 12.11
N ALA A 692 -7.75 14.77 10.87
CA ALA A 692 -8.91 14.36 10.09
C ALA A 692 -9.71 13.27 10.82
N GLY A 693 -11.04 13.23 10.64
CA GLY A 693 -11.93 12.29 11.34
C GLY A 693 -12.23 12.63 12.81
N THR A 694 -11.67 13.73 13.34
CA THR A 694 -11.96 14.21 14.70
C THR A 694 -13.45 14.50 14.86
N GLN A 695 -14.05 13.98 15.95
CA GLN A 695 -15.44 14.25 16.30
C GLN A 695 -15.57 15.62 16.99
N TYR A 696 -16.64 16.35 16.69
CA TYR A 696 -16.91 17.70 17.19
C TYR A 696 -18.23 17.74 17.98
N PRO A 697 -18.40 18.66 18.95
CA PRO A 697 -17.53 19.80 19.26
C PRO A 697 -16.33 19.46 20.15
N LEU A 698 -15.21 20.16 19.92
CA LEU A 698 -14.00 20.04 20.74
C LEU A 698 -14.07 20.92 21.98
N ARG A 699 -13.52 20.45 23.11
CA ARG A 699 -13.40 21.23 24.35
C ARG A 699 -11.94 21.50 24.69
N PHE A 700 -11.55 22.77 24.77
CA PHE A 700 -10.19 23.15 25.09
C PHE A 700 -9.83 22.80 26.53
N ARG A 701 -8.67 22.15 26.71
CA ARG A 701 -8.16 21.75 28.03
C ARG A 701 -7.01 22.64 28.47
N ASP A 702 -5.92 22.69 27.71
CA ASP A 702 -4.72 23.47 28.04
C ASP A 702 -3.78 23.68 26.85
N VAL A 703 -2.93 24.70 26.97
CA VAL A 703 -1.74 24.93 26.15
C VAL A 703 -0.51 24.76 27.03
N TYR A 704 0.54 24.10 26.54
CA TYR A 704 1.67 23.73 27.38
C TYR A 704 3.00 23.69 26.65
N ALA A 705 4.05 23.96 27.42
CA ALA A 705 5.44 23.80 27.03
C ALA A 705 5.96 22.45 27.53
N VAL A 706 6.72 21.72 26.71
CA VAL A 706 7.31 20.41 27.07
C VAL A 706 8.73 20.25 26.54
N GLU A 707 9.59 19.63 27.35
CA GLU A 707 10.89 19.12 26.95
C GLU A 707 10.90 17.60 27.17
N ALA A 708 10.96 16.86 26.06
CA ALA A 708 10.88 15.40 26.05
C ALA A 708 12.23 14.75 26.42
N SER A 709 13.34 15.41 26.11
CA SER A 709 14.70 14.88 26.29
C SER A 709 15.24 15.16 27.70
N GLY A 710 15.47 14.10 28.46
CA GLY A 710 16.14 14.19 29.76
C GLY A 710 17.61 14.66 29.71
N ALA A 711 18.22 14.70 28.52
CA ALA A 711 19.60 15.16 28.31
C ALA A 711 19.72 16.68 28.17
N ARG A 712 18.62 17.37 27.88
CA ARG A 712 18.55 18.82 27.76
C ARG A 712 18.12 19.41 29.11
N SER A 713 18.71 20.51 29.55
CA SER A 713 18.42 21.10 30.87
C SER A 713 18.51 22.61 30.81
N TYR A 714 17.41 23.30 31.08
CA TYR A 714 17.33 24.76 31.05
C TYR A 714 16.10 25.26 31.82
N THR A 715 16.10 26.56 32.11
CA THR A 715 14.91 27.31 32.55
C THR A 715 14.45 28.18 31.40
N GLY A 716 13.14 28.28 31.17
CA GLY A 716 12.57 29.03 30.06
C GLY A 716 11.44 29.95 30.48
N THR A 717 11.09 30.86 29.57
CA THR A 717 9.91 31.72 29.70
C THR A 717 9.29 31.88 28.32
N THR A 718 8.03 31.48 28.20
CA THR A 718 7.23 31.72 26.99
C THR A 718 6.00 32.53 27.37
N ALA A 719 5.33 33.11 26.37
CA ALA A 719 4.04 33.74 26.57
C ALA A 719 3.08 33.37 25.44
N PHE A 720 1.78 33.34 25.75
CA PHE A 720 0.70 33.04 24.81
C PHE A 720 -0.25 34.23 24.74
N SER A 721 -0.76 34.52 23.55
CA SER A 721 -1.77 35.54 23.27
C SER A 721 -2.70 35.01 22.16
N ASP A 722 -3.96 35.45 22.15
CA ASP A 722 -4.98 35.11 21.15
C ASP A 722 -4.92 33.66 20.62
N ILE A 723 -5.55 32.74 21.34
CA ILE A 723 -5.89 31.44 20.76
C ILE A 723 -7.07 31.67 19.82
N THR A 724 -6.88 31.37 18.54
CA THR A 724 -7.91 31.44 17.51
C THR A 724 -8.09 30.05 16.90
N VAL A 725 -9.24 29.83 16.27
CA VAL A 725 -9.50 28.62 15.50
C VAL A 725 -9.87 28.99 14.07
N GLU A 726 -9.41 28.22 13.11
CA GLU A 726 -9.86 28.35 11.72
C GLU A 726 -10.97 27.35 11.46
N ILE A 727 -12.18 27.87 11.28
CA ILE A 727 -13.36 27.05 10.98
C ILE A 727 -13.73 27.21 9.52
N ALA A 728 -14.04 26.09 8.88
CA ALA A 728 -14.76 26.11 7.61
C ALA A 728 -16.20 26.63 7.85
N PRO A 729 -16.84 27.25 6.83
CA PRO A 729 -18.27 27.53 6.88
C PRO A 729 -19.07 26.27 7.23
N GLU A 730 -20.12 26.43 8.04
CA GLU A 730 -20.93 25.31 8.50
C GLU A 730 -21.60 24.61 7.32
N VAL A 731 -21.53 23.27 7.31
CA VAL A 731 -22.13 22.41 6.30
C VAL A 731 -22.65 21.17 7.00
N GLU A 732 -23.86 20.74 6.61
CA GLU A 732 -24.38 19.46 7.06
C GLU A 732 -23.61 18.35 6.33
N LEU A 733 -22.93 17.49 7.09
CA LEU A 733 -22.26 16.34 6.51
C LEU A 733 -23.32 15.34 6.02
N PRO A 734 -23.12 14.70 4.87
CA PRO A 734 -24.00 13.64 4.41
C PRO A 734 -24.04 12.53 5.47
N ALA A 735 -25.23 12.00 5.74
CA ALA A 735 -25.35 10.82 6.58
C ALA A 735 -24.68 9.65 5.86
N THR A 736 -23.75 8.97 6.54
CA THR A 736 -23.17 7.73 6.04
C THR A 736 -24.19 6.62 6.25
N GLU A 737 -24.84 6.19 5.17
CA GLU A 737 -25.71 5.01 5.21
C GLU A 737 -24.84 3.75 5.23
N ARG A 738 -25.04 2.87 6.21
CA ARG A 738 -24.39 1.57 6.21
C ARG A 738 -25.00 0.70 5.12
N PHE A 739 -24.15 0.02 4.38
CA PHE A 739 -24.59 -0.94 3.38
C PHE A 739 -24.80 -2.30 4.07
N PRO A 740 -26.05 -2.81 4.15
CA PRO A 740 -26.32 -4.09 4.77
C PRO A 740 -25.87 -5.21 3.84
N ASP A 741 -24.69 -5.76 4.11
CA ASP A 741 -24.17 -6.91 3.36
C ASP A 741 -25.11 -8.12 3.49
N PRO A 742 -25.46 -8.80 2.38
CA PRO A 742 -26.43 -9.90 2.39
C PRO A 742 -25.93 -11.15 3.12
N VAL A 743 -24.63 -11.28 3.38
CA VAL A 743 -24.09 -12.41 4.15
C VAL A 743 -24.73 -12.48 5.55
N ILE A 744 -25.10 -11.33 6.14
CA ILE A 744 -25.84 -11.30 7.40
C ILE A 744 -27.33 -11.51 7.13
N VAL A 745 -27.86 -12.60 7.70
CA VAL A 745 -29.28 -12.94 7.60
C VAL A 745 -30.08 -11.97 8.46
N THR A 746 -30.75 -10.99 7.86
CA THR A 746 -31.61 -10.05 8.61
C THR A 746 -32.94 -10.67 9.03
N ASN A 747 -33.54 -11.49 8.16
CA ASN A 747 -34.77 -12.21 8.42
C ASN A 747 -34.65 -13.69 8.03
N GLY A 748 -34.48 -14.59 9.01
CA GLY A 748 -34.27 -16.02 8.81
C GLY A 748 -33.39 -16.62 9.90
N SER A 749 -32.83 -17.80 9.62
CA SER A 749 -31.84 -18.47 10.47
C SER A 749 -30.86 -19.28 9.63
N ALA A 750 -29.73 -19.62 10.24
CA ALA A 750 -28.74 -20.55 9.74
C ALA A 750 -28.96 -21.99 10.23
N ASP A 751 -30.03 -22.25 11.01
CA ASP A 751 -30.35 -23.57 11.60
C ASP A 751 -30.48 -24.71 10.56
N ASP A 752 -30.82 -24.39 9.31
CA ASP A 752 -30.98 -25.37 8.23
C ASP A 752 -29.71 -25.63 7.43
N ALA A 753 -28.61 -24.96 7.77
CA ALA A 753 -27.35 -25.06 7.05
C ALA A 753 -26.76 -26.48 7.11
N GLY A 754 -26.16 -26.91 6.00
CA GLY A 754 -25.46 -28.20 5.91
C GLY A 754 -24.27 -28.34 6.87
N GLN A 755 -23.69 -27.22 7.30
CA GLN A 755 -22.63 -27.15 8.30
C GLN A 755 -22.76 -25.84 9.10
N ARG A 756 -22.42 -25.86 10.40
CA ARG A 756 -22.60 -24.72 11.31
C ARG A 756 -21.35 -24.48 12.16
N VAL A 757 -20.82 -23.25 12.14
CA VAL A 757 -19.66 -22.84 12.96
C VAL A 757 -20.07 -21.67 13.86
N ALA A 758 -19.94 -21.85 15.17
CA ALA A 758 -20.21 -20.79 16.14
C ALA A 758 -18.97 -19.93 16.38
N VAL A 759 -19.15 -18.62 16.50
CA VAL A 759 -18.07 -17.66 16.74
C VAL A 759 -18.40 -16.78 17.95
N MET A 760 -17.48 -16.73 18.91
CA MET A 760 -17.53 -15.81 20.04
C MET A 760 -16.21 -15.04 20.19
N SER A 761 -16.27 -13.83 20.72
CA SER A 761 -15.09 -12.95 20.86
C SER A 761 -15.23 -12.00 22.06
N ASP A 762 -14.14 -11.34 22.45
CA ASP A 762 -14.18 -10.12 23.27
C ASP A 762 -15.02 -10.26 24.56
N SER A 763 -14.66 -11.26 25.36
CA SER A 763 -15.18 -11.40 26.72
C SER A 763 -14.37 -10.59 27.73
N GLN A 764 -13.04 -10.59 27.61
CA GLN A 764 -12.09 -9.82 28.42
C GLN A 764 -12.30 -9.99 29.94
N PHE A 765 -12.36 -11.22 30.45
CA PHE A 765 -12.37 -11.45 31.90
C PHE A 765 -10.95 -11.54 32.48
N VAL A 766 -10.84 -11.35 33.80
CA VAL A 766 -9.58 -11.48 34.55
C VAL A 766 -9.66 -12.59 35.58
N GLY A 767 -8.58 -13.37 35.71
CA GLY A 767 -8.43 -14.49 36.63
C GLY A 767 -8.51 -14.11 38.11
N ARG A 768 -8.20 -12.85 38.44
CA ARG A 768 -8.30 -12.31 39.80
C ARG A 768 -9.74 -12.08 40.27
N ASP A 769 -10.72 -12.07 39.37
CA ASP A 769 -12.14 -11.87 39.70
C ASP A 769 -13.04 -12.92 38.99
N PRO A 770 -12.92 -14.19 39.38
CA PRO A 770 -13.55 -15.32 38.68
C PRO A 770 -15.07 -15.37 38.80
N ASP A 771 -15.66 -14.61 39.72
CA ASP A 771 -17.11 -14.54 39.97
C ASP A 771 -17.75 -13.27 39.38
N SER A 772 -17.01 -12.51 38.57
CA SER A 772 -17.48 -11.25 37.96
C SER A 772 -18.63 -11.44 36.97
N ASP A 773 -19.40 -10.37 36.77
CA ASP A 773 -20.52 -10.34 35.82
C ASP A 773 -20.04 -10.67 34.38
N ILE A 774 -18.81 -10.28 34.02
CA ILE A 774 -18.21 -10.58 32.71
C ILE A 774 -17.96 -12.08 32.54
N VAL A 775 -17.45 -12.78 33.57
CA VAL A 775 -17.30 -14.24 33.53
C VAL A 775 -18.67 -14.93 33.39
N GLN A 776 -19.69 -14.43 34.09
CA GLN A 776 -21.05 -14.97 33.97
C GLN A 776 -21.64 -14.73 32.57
N ALA A 777 -21.36 -13.57 31.95
CA ALA A 777 -21.75 -13.28 30.58
C ALA A 777 -21.08 -14.24 29.58
N ALA A 778 -19.76 -14.45 29.70
CA ALA A 778 -19.03 -15.41 28.86
C ALA A 778 -19.58 -16.84 28.98
N ARG A 779 -19.83 -17.30 30.22
CA ARG A 779 -20.44 -18.62 30.48
C ARG A 779 -21.84 -18.75 29.90
N ARG A 780 -22.65 -17.68 29.97
CA ARG A 780 -23.97 -17.66 29.34
C ARG A 780 -23.84 -17.86 27.82
N THR A 781 -22.98 -17.10 27.15
CA THR A 781 -22.78 -17.22 25.70
C THR A 781 -22.31 -18.62 25.30
N LEU A 782 -21.37 -19.21 26.05
CA LEU A 782 -20.96 -20.60 25.85
C LEU A 782 -22.12 -21.59 25.96
N ARG A 783 -23.01 -21.42 26.95
CA ARG A 783 -24.20 -22.29 27.09
C ARG A 783 -25.20 -22.11 25.95
N GLU A 784 -25.38 -20.88 25.46
CA GLU A 784 -26.20 -20.62 24.26
C GLU A 784 -25.61 -21.35 23.05
N ILE A 785 -24.30 -21.25 22.83
CA ILE A 785 -23.60 -21.96 21.75
C ILE A 785 -23.73 -23.48 21.88
N VAL A 786 -23.51 -24.03 23.08
CA VAL A 786 -23.64 -25.48 23.34
C VAL A 786 -25.06 -25.97 23.09
N ALA A 787 -26.08 -25.15 23.36
CA ALA A 787 -27.47 -25.50 23.09
C ALA A 787 -27.79 -25.60 21.59
N GLU A 788 -27.02 -24.92 20.74
CA GLU A 788 -27.17 -24.95 19.28
C GLU A 788 -26.45 -26.14 18.62
N ASP A 789 -25.55 -26.81 19.36
CA ASP A 789 -24.82 -28.00 18.91
C ASP A 789 -24.14 -27.81 17.54
N PRO A 790 -23.25 -26.80 17.38
CA PRO A 790 -22.58 -26.52 16.10
C PRO A 790 -21.56 -27.62 15.73
N ASP A 791 -21.11 -27.63 14.47
CA ASP A 791 -20.04 -28.53 14.01
C ASP A 791 -18.65 -28.08 14.47
N ALA A 792 -18.47 -26.80 14.81
CA ALA A 792 -17.26 -26.27 15.45
C ALA A 792 -17.53 -24.97 16.21
N LEU A 793 -16.66 -24.63 17.17
CA LEU A 793 -16.62 -23.34 17.87
C LEU A 793 -15.28 -22.64 17.66
N VAL A 794 -15.30 -21.37 17.26
CA VAL A 794 -14.12 -20.50 17.24
C VAL A 794 -14.28 -19.39 18.27
N ILE A 795 -13.34 -19.33 19.21
CA ILE A 795 -13.16 -18.23 20.15
C ILE A 795 -12.15 -17.27 19.51
N ASN A 796 -12.64 -16.23 18.84
CA ASN A 796 -11.83 -15.33 18.02
C ASN A 796 -11.27 -14.15 18.85
N GLY A 797 -10.36 -14.47 19.77
CA GLY A 797 -9.57 -13.53 20.58
C GLY A 797 -10.28 -12.86 21.74
N ASP A 798 -9.46 -12.25 22.60
CA ASP A 798 -9.87 -11.43 23.74
C ASP A 798 -10.85 -12.14 24.70
N LEU A 799 -10.63 -13.43 24.97
CA LEU A 799 -11.39 -14.13 26.01
C LEU A 799 -10.95 -13.64 27.40
N VAL A 800 -9.64 -13.40 27.56
CA VAL A 800 -9.01 -12.80 28.75
C VAL A 800 -8.64 -11.32 28.51
N ASP A 801 -8.30 -10.58 29.57
CA ASP A 801 -8.00 -9.13 29.47
C ASP A 801 -6.51 -8.75 29.63
N GLU A 802 -5.73 -9.45 30.47
CA GLU A 802 -4.40 -8.99 30.90
C GLU A 802 -3.25 -9.98 30.59
N ALA A 803 -3.51 -11.02 29.81
CA ALA A 803 -2.54 -12.05 29.45
C ALA A 803 -1.74 -12.66 30.64
N ALA A 804 -2.27 -12.56 31.87
CA ALA A 804 -1.61 -13.14 33.02
C ALA A 804 -1.87 -14.65 33.05
N SER A 805 -0.93 -15.45 33.55
CA SER A 805 -1.10 -16.91 33.65
C SER A 805 -2.39 -17.30 34.41
N VAL A 806 -2.77 -16.52 35.43
CA VAL A 806 -4.01 -16.75 36.19
C VAL A 806 -5.28 -16.49 35.38
N ASP A 807 -5.21 -15.63 34.36
CA ASP A 807 -6.34 -15.38 33.46
C ASP A 807 -6.54 -16.59 32.54
N PHE A 808 -5.44 -17.16 32.01
CA PHE A 808 -5.47 -18.38 31.21
C PHE A 808 -5.89 -19.62 32.02
N ASP A 809 -5.45 -19.75 33.28
CA ASP A 809 -5.95 -20.79 34.20
C ASP A 809 -7.47 -20.70 34.39
N LEU A 810 -8.02 -19.49 34.48
CA LEU A 810 -9.46 -19.26 34.58
C LEU A 810 -10.15 -19.59 33.26
N ALA A 811 -9.60 -19.14 32.13
CA ALA A 811 -10.14 -19.43 30.80
C ALA A 811 -10.23 -20.93 30.55
N ARG A 812 -9.15 -21.67 30.85
CA ARG A 812 -9.13 -23.14 30.81
C ARG A 812 -10.28 -23.73 31.62
N ARG A 813 -10.44 -23.30 32.87
CA ARG A 813 -11.49 -23.82 33.74
C ARG A 813 -12.89 -23.53 33.21
N VAL A 814 -13.14 -22.31 32.73
CA VAL A 814 -14.43 -21.93 32.14
C VAL A 814 -14.75 -22.82 30.94
N LEU A 815 -13.79 -23.01 30.04
CA LEU A 815 -13.97 -23.83 28.83
C LEU A 815 -14.16 -25.31 29.18
N ASP A 816 -13.35 -25.87 30.09
CA ASP A 816 -13.49 -27.26 30.54
C ASP A 816 -14.84 -27.54 31.21
N GLU A 817 -15.42 -26.54 31.88
CA GLU A 817 -16.72 -26.67 32.56
C GLU A 817 -17.91 -26.50 31.60
N GLU A 818 -17.91 -25.45 30.77
CA GLU A 818 -19.05 -25.14 29.89
C GLU A 818 -19.07 -26.00 28.63
N LEU A 819 -17.91 -26.42 28.11
CA LEU A 819 -17.79 -27.32 26.95
C LEU A 819 -17.68 -28.80 27.39
N ALA A 820 -17.97 -29.11 28.65
CA ALA A 820 -17.92 -30.48 29.15
C ALA A 820 -18.94 -31.38 28.42
N GLY A 821 -18.43 -32.38 27.69
CA GLY A 821 -19.26 -33.39 27.04
C GLY A 821 -19.84 -33.00 25.68
N VAL A 822 -19.34 -31.93 25.06
CA VAL A 822 -19.57 -31.65 23.65
C VAL A 822 -18.67 -32.51 22.77
N ASP A 823 -19.15 -32.88 21.58
CA ASP A 823 -18.40 -33.70 20.62
C ASP A 823 -17.78 -32.89 19.47
N PHE A 824 -18.12 -31.59 19.36
CA PHE A 824 -17.57 -30.70 18.34
C PHE A 824 -16.19 -30.12 18.75
N PRO A 825 -15.26 -29.92 17.79
CA PRO A 825 -13.99 -29.26 18.04
C PRO A 825 -14.16 -27.77 18.34
N TRP A 826 -13.22 -27.21 19.08
CA TRP A 826 -13.14 -25.77 19.32
C TRP A 826 -11.71 -25.24 19.19
N TYR A 827 -11.59 -23.99 18.73
CA TYR A 827 -10.32 -23.30 18.48
C TYR A 827 -10.31 -21.97 19.22
N TYR A 828 -9.18 -21.62 19.82
CA TYR A 828 -9.00 -20.32 20.48
C TYR A 828 -7.91 -19.55 19.75
N VAL A 829 -8.31 -18.50 19.03
CA VAL A 829 -7.42 -17.58 18.31
C VAL A 829 -6.97 -16.49 19.29
N PRO A 830 -5.67 -16.15 19.39
CA PRO A 830 -5.23 -15.09 20.29
C PRO A 830 -5.56 -13.70 19.72
N GLY A 831 -6.13 -12.84 20.56
CA GLY A 831 -6.32 -11.41 20.35
C GLY A 831 -5.25 -10.56 21.06
N ASN A 832 -5.36 -9.24 20.97
CA ASN A 832 -4.37 -8.36 21.60
C ASN A 832 -4.40 -8.44 23.13
N HIS A 833 -5.51 -8.84 23.75
CA HIS A 833 -5.56 -9.03 25.20
C HIS A 833 -4.89 -10.32 25.67
N GLU A 834 -4.60 -11.27 24.78
CA GLU A 834 -3.74 -12.42 25.03
C GLU A 834 -2.23 -12.06 25.05
N VAL A 835 -1.88 -10.83 24.67
CA VAL A 835 -0.51 -10.26 24.81
C VAL A 835 -0.49 -8.94 25.59
N HIS A 836 -1.65 -8.50 26.11
CA HIS A 836 -1.78 -7.23 26.83
C HIS A 836 -1.28 -7.36 28.27
N GLY A 837 -0.02 -7.01 28.51
CA GLY A 837 0.57 -7.03 29.86
C GLY A 837 1.30 -8.33 30.23
N GLY A 838 1.23 -9.34 29.36
CA GLY A 838 1.97 -10.61 29.47
C GLY A 838 2.52 -11.08 28.12
N PRO A 839 3.52 -11.98 28.08
CA PRO A 839 4.01 -12.54 26.83
C PRO A 839 3.03 -13.55 26.25
N ILE A 840 2.97 -13.65 24.91
CA ILE A 840 2.19 -14.70 24.19
C ILE A 840 2.55 -16.13 24.65
N GLY A 841 3.75 -16.33 25.21
CA GLY A 841 4.17 -17.60 25.79
C GLY A 841 3.20 -18.14 26.86
N ASN A 842 2.54 -17.26 27.63
CA ASN A 842 1.54 -17.68 28.62
C ASN A 842 0.32 -18.34 27.96
N PHE A 843 -0.13 -17.81 26.82
CA PHE A 843 -1.18 -18.43 26.02
C PHE A 843 -0.70 -19.77 25.47
N ILE A 844 0.51 -19.81 24.89
CA ILE A 844 1.06 -21.01 24.25
C ILE A 844 1.23 -22.16 25.25
N ASP A 845 1.66 -21.85 26.48
CA ASP A 845 1.84 -22.84 27.54
C ASP A 845 0.50 -23.52 27.94
N GLU A 846 -0.63 -22.80 27.83
CA GLU A 846 -1.95 -23.29 28.27
C GLU A 846 -2.84 -23.80 27.12
N PHE A 847 -2.72 -23.22 25.93
CA PHE A 847 -3.59 -23.48 24.77
C PHE A 847 -2.86 -24.05 23.55
N GLY A 848 -1.52 -23.97 23.50
CA GLY A 848 -0.71 -24.52 22.42
C GLY A 848 -0.41 -23.54 21.28
N ALA A 849 -0.42 -24.02 20.04
CA ALA A 849 -0.08 -23.19 18.88
C ALA A 849 -1.04 -22.00 18.73
N THR A 850 -0.55 -20.89 18.19
CA THR A 850 -1.36 -19.68 17.94
C THR A 850 -2.03 -19.68 16.57
N GLN A 851 -1.84 -20.75 15.80
CA GLN A 851 -2.34 -20.97 14.45
C GLN A 851 -2.72 -22.44 14.29
N HIS A 852 -3.77 -22.67 13.51
CA HIS A 852 -4.28 -23.98 13.16
C HIS A 852 -4.83 -23.96 11.74
N THR A 853 -4.59 -25.04 11.00
CA THR A 853 -5.31 -25.39 9.77
C THR A 853 -6.05 -26.69 10.04
N ALA A 854 -7.37 -26.70 9.84
CA ALA A 854 -8.20 -27.85 10.13
C ALA A 854 -9.34 -28.01 9.14
N ASP A 855 -9.60 -29.25 8.72
CA ASP A 855 -10.65 -29.59 7.78
C ASP A 855 -11.91 -30.04 8.54
N LEU A 856 -13.06 -29.47 8.18
CA LEU A 856 -14.38 -29.85 8.70
C LEU A 856 -15.18 -30.60 7.60
N PRO A 857 -15.05 -31.93 7.51
CA PRO A 857 -15.71 -32.71 6.47
C PRO A 857 -17.21 -32.89 6.73
N THR A 858 -18.01 -32.85 5.67
CA THR A 858 -19.42 -33.26 5.64
C THR A 858 -19.65 -34.36 4.61
N ASP A 859 -20.89 -34.85 4.47
CA ASP A 859 -21.26 -35.77 3.38
C ASP A 859 -21.29 -35.10 2.00
N LYS A 860 -21.15 -33.77 1.94
CA LYS A 860 -21.29 -32.96 0.71
C LYS A 860 -20.07 -32.10 0.36
N GLY A 861 -18.96 -32.23 1.09
CA GLY A 861 -17.75 -31.42 0.89
C GLY A 861 -17.07 -31.07 2.21
N THR A 862 -15.88 -30.48 2.11
CA THR A 862 -15.05 -30.09 3.26
C THR A 862 -14.83 -28.59 3.26
N THR A 863 -15.06 -27.95 4.41
CA THR A 863 -14.63 -26.57 4.65
C THR A 863 -13.31 -26.57 5.41
N ARG A 864 -12.31 -25.87 4.92
CA ARG A 864 -11.02 -25.70 5.62
C ARG A 864 -11.04 -24.45 6.49
N ILE A 865 -10.80 -24.61 7.78
CA ILE A 865 -10.60 -23.52 8.73
C ILE A 865 -9.11 -23.21 8.85
N ILE A 866 -8.76 -21.92 8.78
CA ILE A 866 -7.40 -21.43 9.01
C ILE A 866 -7.47 -20.30 10.04
N THR A 867 -6.74 -20.43 11.16
CA THR A 867 -6.67 -19.39 12.20
C THR A 867 -5.31 -18.70 12.20
N LEU A 868 -5.28 -17.37 12.21
CA LEU A 868 -4.07 -16.56 12.15
C LEU A 868 -3.86 -15.78 13.46
N ASN A 869 -2.60 -15.62 13.84
CA ASN A 869 -2.21 -14.83 15.01
C ASN A 869 -2.02 -13.36 14.61
N SER A 870 -3.04 -12.55 14.87
CA SER A 870 -3.01 -11.09 14.72
C SER A 870 -2.94 -10.34 16.05
N ALA A 871 -2.60 -10.99 17.16
CA ALA A 871 -2.58 -10.40 18.51
C ALA A 871 -1.72 -9.13 18.63
N PHE A 872 -0.74 -8.95 17.76
CA PHE A 872 0.15 -7.79 17.73
C PHE A 872 -0.36 -6.65 16.82
N GLY A 873 -1.60 -6.72 16.34
CA GLY A 873 -2.19 -5.76 15.41
C GLY A 873 -1.70 -5.90 13.97
N THR A 874 -0.88 -6.89 13.67
CA THR A 874 -0.36 -7.23 12.33
C THR A 874 -0.25 -8.75 12.22
N LEU A 875 -0.33 -9.30 11.00
CA LEU A 875 -0.07 -10.71 10.71
C LEU A 875 1.42 -11.02 10.87
N ARG A 876 2.34 -10.19 10.39
CA ARG A 876 3.78 -10.43 10.57
C ARG A 876 4.21 -10.43 12.04
N GLY A 877 3.45 -9.77 12.91
CA GLY A 877 3.70 -9.77 14.35
C GLY A 877 3.64 -11.18 14.97
N GLY A 878 2.83 -12.10 14.41
CA GLY A 878 2.85 -13.52 14.79
C GLY A 878 3.90 -14.35 14.06
N GLY A 879 4.74 -13.73 13.22
CA GLY A 879 5.87 -14.33 12.49
C GLY A 879 5.57 -14.60 11.01
N PHE A 880 6.59 -14.52 10.16
CA PHE A 880 6.43 -14.77 8.71
C PHE A 880 5.94 -16.18 8.37
N ALA A 881 6.30 -17.17 9.19
CA ALA A 881 5.90 -18.57 8.99
C ALA A 881 4.38 -18.75 8.84
N GLN A 882 3.56 -17.97 9.55
CA GLN A 882 2.10 -18.09 9.44
C GLN A 882 1.57 -17.62 8.09
N ILE A 883 2.23 -16.62 7.49
CA ILE A 883 1.84 -16.06 6.20
C ILE A 883 2.23 -17.03 5.08
N ALA A 884 3.42 -17.63 5.18
CA ALA A 884 3.84 -18.72 4.30
C ALA A 884 2.89 -19.93 4.40
N GLU A 885 2.48 -20.30 5.61
CA GLU A 885 1.50 -21.38 5.83
C GLU A 885 0.11 -21.01 5.30
N LEU A 886 -0.34 -19.77 5.45
CA LEU A 886 -1.59 -19.29 4.84
C LEU A 886 -1.56 -19.46 3.33
N ARG A 887 -0.50 -19.00 2.66
CA ARG A 887 -0.37 -19.15 1.20
C ARG A 887 -0.40 -20.63 0.80
N SER A 888 0.39 -21.47 1.47
CA SER A 888 0.41 -22.92 1.22
C SER A 888 -0.95 -23.57 1.44
N ALA A 889 -1.68 -23.18 2.48
CA ALA A 889 -2.98 -23.76 2.80
C ALA A 889 -4.06 -23.39 1.79
N LEU A 890 -4.00 -22.16 1.23
CA LEU A 890 -4.85 -21.74 0.10
C LEU A 890 -4.51 -22.51 -1.17
N ASP A 891 -3.22 -22.68 -1.49
CA ASP A 891 -2.78 -23.47 -2.66
C ASP A 891 -3.21 -24.93 -2.58
N GLU A 892 -3.05 -25.54 -1.40
CA GLU A 892 -3.53 -26.90 -1.13
C GLU A 892 -5.05 -27.01 -1.23
N ALA A 893 -5.78 -26.03 -0.68
CA ALA A 893 -7.23 -25.99 -0.77
C ALA A 893 -7.72 -25.83 -2.22
N ALA A 894 -7.02 -25.05 -3.05
CA ALA A 894 -7.35 -24.88 -4.46
C ALA A 894 -7.15 -26.20 -5.21
N ALA A 895 -6.07 -26.93 -4.90
CA ALA A 895 -5.73 -28.19 -5.56
C ALA A 895 -6.55 -29.42 -5.10
N ASP A 896 -7.18 -29.39 -3.92
CA ASP A 896 -7.92 -30.52 -3.36
C ASP A 896 -9.42 -30.47 -3.67
N ASP A 897 -9.91 -31.35 -4.55
CA ASP A 897 -11.31 -31.44 -4.97
C ASP A 897 -12.31 -31.73 -3.82
N ASP A 898 -11.86 -32.28 -2.68
CA ASP A 898 -12.74 -32.51 -1.53
C ASP A 898 -13.00 -31.23 -0.72
N ILE A 899 -12.14 -30.20 -0.90
CA ILE A 899 -12.30 -28.89 -0.27
C ILE A 899 -13.16 -28.01 -1.17
N THR A 900 -14.26 -27.51 -0.60
CA THR A 900 -15.26 -26.69 -1.29
C THR A 900 -15.18 -25.22 -0.89
N GLY A 901 -14.40 -24.88 0.14
CA GLY A 901 -14.17 -23.49 0.53
C GLY A 901 -13.29 -23.33 1.77
N VAL A 902 -12.86 -22.09 2.02
CA VAL A 902 -11.92 -21.74 3.10
C VAL A 902 -12.52 -20.67 4.02
N LEU A 903 -12.34 -20.84 5.33
CA LEU A 903 -12.81 -19.90 6.35
C LEU A 903 -11.63 -19.45 7.22
N ILE A 904 -11.27 -18.18 7.10
CA ILE A 904 -10.12 -17.59 7.78
C ILE A 904 -10.58 -16.86 9.04
N PHE A 905 -9.88 -17.07 10.15
CA PHE A 905 -10.12 -16.36 11.40
C PHE A 905 -8.86 -15.62 11.84
N ALA A 906 -8.98 -14.35 12.16
CA ALA A 906 -7.99 -13.60 12.91
C ALA A 906 -8.69 -12.60 13.81
N HIS A 907 -8.09 -12.23 14.94
CA HIS A 907 -8.76 -11.31 15.87
C HIS A 907 -8.92 -9.89 15.29
N HIS A 908 -7.85 -9.30 14.75
CA HIS A 908 -7.92 -8.01 14.05
C HIS A 908 -8.43 -8.19 12.62
N PRO A 909 -9.52 -7.53 12.21
CA PRO A 909 -9.98 -7.52 10.83
C PRO A 909 -9.08 -6.68 9.92
N PRO A 910 -9.03 -6.97 8.61
CA PRO A 910 -8.43 -6.09 7.61
C PRO A 910 -9.01 -4.69 7.66
N ASN A 911 -10.32 -4.53 7.85
CA ASN A 911 -11.01 -3.25 7.90
C ASN A 911 -11.85 -3.12 9.16
N ASP A 912 -11.79 -1.95 9.80
CA ASP A 912 -12.62 -1.60 10.95
C ASP A 912 -13.81 -0.79 10.40
N PRO A 913 -15.05 -1.24 10.64
CA PRO A 913 -16.26 -0.63 10.09
C PRO A 913 -16.66 0.67 10.80
N LEU A 914 -15.93 1.07 11.84
CA LEU A 914 -16.13 2.33 12.53
C LEU A 914 -15.31 3.46 11.86
N PRO A 915 -15.82 4.70 11.83
CA PRO A 915 -15.12 5.82 11.19
C PRO A 915 -13.70 6.10 11.69
N THR A 916 -13.38 5.70 12.92
CA THR A 916 -12.05 5.88 13.53
C THR A 916 -11.01 4.91 12.99
N ALA A 917 -11.44 3.75 12.48
CA ALA A 917 -10.59 2.70 11.94
C ALA A 917 -9.41 2.28 12.84
N ASN A 918 -9.64 2.23 14.15
CA ASN A 918 -8.61 1.99 15.17
C ASN A 918 -8.37 0.50 15.43
N SER A 919 -9.30 -0.36 15.00
CA SER A 919 -9.39 -1.76 15.40
C SER A 919 -9.11 -2.71 14.23
N ARG A 920 -8.35 -2.26 13.23
CA ARG A 920 -8.00 -3.02 12.02
C ARG A 920 -6.52 -3.42 12.02
N LEU A 921 -6.13 -4.30 11.11
CA LEU A 921 -4.71 -4.57 10.83
C LEU A 921 -3.97 -3.25 10.56
N ALA A 922 -2.93 -3.03 11.36
CA ALA A 922 -2.16 -1.79 11.35
C ALA A 922 -1.31 -1.65 10.07
N ASP A 923 -0.84 -2.76 9.50
CA ASP A 923 -0.19 -2.79 8.20
C ASP A 923 -1.25 -2.93 7.10
N ARG A 924 -1.46 -1.84 6.35
CA ARG A 924 -2.44 -1.81 5.26
C ARG A 924 -2.06 -2.72 4.09
N ARG A 925 -0.79 -3.07 3.93
CA ARG A 925 -0.34 -4.01 2.88
C ARG A 925 -0.66 -5.45 3.24
N GLU A 926 -0.62 -5.81 4.52
CA GLU A 926 -1.09 -7.13 4.97
C GLU A 926 -2.60 -7.27 4.76
N ALA A 927 -3.37 -6.20 5.02
CA ALA A 927 -4.81 -6.18 4.74
C ALA A 927 -5.09 -6.38 3.24
N ALA A 928 -4.43 -5.61 2.37
CA ALA A 928 -4.57 -5.73 0.92
C ALA A 928 -4.11 -7.11 0.42
N MET A 929 -2.99 -7.64 0.91
CA MET A 929 -2.52 -9.00 0.59
C MET A 929 -3.58 -10.05 0.92
N LEU A 930 -4.21 -9.96 2.10
CA LEU A 930 -5.24 -10.91 2.50
C LEU A 930 -6.48 -10.81 1.61
N GLU A 931 -6.94 -9.59 1.32
CA GLU A 931 -8.06 -9.34 0.40
C GLU A 931 -7.78 -9.91 -1.00
N THR A 932 -6.62 -9.58 -1.59
CA THR A 932 -6.19 -10.06 -2.91
C THR A 932 -6.04 -11.57 -2.95
N TRP A 933 -5.45 -12.20 -1.94
CA TRP A 933 -5.27 -13.65 -1.94
C TRP A 933 -6.57 -14.42 -1.82
N LEU A 934 -7.54 -13.93 -1.05
CA LEU A 934 -8.84 -14.59 -0.94
C LEU A 934 -9.67 -14.39 -2.21
N ALA A 935 -9.70 -13.18 -2.77
CA ALA A 935 -10.39 -12.93 -4.03
C ALA A 935 -9.76 -13.73 -5.19
N GLY A 936 -8.43 -13.78 -5.25
CA GLY A 936 -7.70 -14.61 -6.22
C GLY A 936 -7.97 -16.10 -6.04
N PHE A 937 -8.06 -16.59 -4.79
CA PHE A 937 -8.44 -17.97 -4.51
C PHE A 937 -9.83 -18.30 -5.09
N GLU A 938 -10.84 -17.45 -4.88
CA GLU A 938 -12.18 -17.67 -5.47
C GLU A 938 -12.15 -17.62 -6.99
N ALA A 939 -11.48 -16.62 -7.57
CA ALA A 939 -11.40 -16.44 -9.02
C ALA A 939 -10.68 -17.61 -9.72
N ASP A 940 -9.56 -18.07 -9.17
CA ASP A 940 -8.71 -19.09 -9.80
C ASP A 940 -9.23 -20.52 -9.57
N SER A 941 -9.77 -20.79 -8.37
CA SER A 941 -10.23 -22.15 -8.01
C SER A 941 -11.72 -22.37 -8.23
N GLY A 942 -12.52 -21.29 -8.27
CA GLY A 942 -13.98 -21.35 -8.29
C GLY A 942 -14.61 -21.80 -6.97
N LYS A 943 -13.83 -21.84 -5.87
CA LYS A 943 -14.22 -22.25 -4.52
C LYS A 943 -14.40 -21.05 -3.62
N SER A 944 -15.40 -21.07 -2.74
CA SER A 944 -15.72 -19.92 -1.88
C SER A 944 -14.70 -19.69 -0.75
N ALA A 945 -14.53 -18.43 -0.34
CA ALA A 945 -13.69 -17.99 0.76
C ALA A 945 -14.43 -16.99 1.65
N ALA A 946 -14.10 -16.95 2.94
CA ALA A 946 -14.54 -15.88 3.83
C ALA A 946 -13.54 -15.61 4.94
N PHE A 947 -13.59 -14.39 5.48
CA PHE A 947 -12.80 -13.96 6.63
C PHE A 947 -13.69 -13.52 7.79
N VAL A 948 -13.30 -13.90 9.01
CA VAL A 948 -13.99 -13.51 10.24
C VAL A 948 -13.02 -12.87 11.23
N GLY A 949 -13.22 -11.56 11.42
CA GLY A 949 -12.55 -10.69 12.38
C GLY A 949 -13.33 -10.52 13.69
N ALA A 950 -12.73 -9.79 14.63
CA ALA A 950 -13.35 -9.34 15.88
C ALA A 950 -12.78 -7.95 16.26
N HIS A 951 -12.45 -7.71 17.55
CA HIS A 951 -11.70 -6.55 18.05
C HIS A 951 -12.41 -5.18 18.02
N ALA A 952 -13.12 -4.85 16.93
CA ALA A 952 -13.82 -3.58 16.77
C ALA A 952 -14.99 -3.40 17.75
N GLY A 953 -15.42 -4.48 18.39
CA GLY A 953 -16.48 -4.50 19.40
C GLY A 953 -17.87 -4.13 18.89
N VAL A 954 -18.09 -4.39 17.60
CA VAL A 954 -19.36 -4.25 16.89
C VAL A 954 -19.57 -5.44 15.96
N PHE A 955 -20.81 -5.82 15.73
CA PHE A 955 -21.18 -6.75 14.65
C PHE A 955 -21.24 -5.98 13.33
N ASP A 956 -20.60 -6.51 12.29
CA ASP A 956 -20.67 -5.95 10.94
C ASP A 956 -20.27 -6.99 9.88
N ALA A 957 -20.55 -6.70 8.62
CA ALA A 957 -20.00 -7.44 7.49
C ALA A 957 -19.90 -6.54 6.26
N GLY A 958 -18.95 -6.85 5.39
CA GLY A 958 -18.85 -6.28 4.06
C GLY A 958 -18.04 -7.20 3.15
N SER A 959 -18.36 -7.22 1.87
CA SER A 959 -17.66 -8.04 0.87
C SER A 959 -16.63 -7.21 0.09
N VAL A 960 -15.53 -7.85 -0.29
CA VAL A 960 -14.47 -7.26 -1.13
C VAL A 960 -14.20 -8.23 -2.27
N ASP A 961 -14.51 -7.81 -3.50
CA ASP A 961 -14.34 -8.62 -4.71
C ASP A 961 -14.91 -10.05 -4.57
N GLY A 962 -16.16 -10.16 -4.10
CA GLY A 962 -16.87 -11.44 -3.92
C GLY A 962 -16.70 -12.08 -2.54
N VAL A 963 -15.60 -11.78 -1.83
CA VAL A 963 -15.27 -12.45 -0.57
C VAL A 963 -15.91 -11.73 0.62
N PRO A 964 -16.72 -12.40 1.48
CA PRO A 964 -17.25 -11.81 2.70
C PRO A 964 -16.20 -11.62 3.81
N PHE A 965 -16.13 -10.40 4.37
CA PHE A 965 -15.35 -10.06 5.56
C PHE A 965 -16.29 -9.68 6.71
N LEU A 966 -16.42 -10.58 7.68
CA LEU A 966 -17.28 -10.41 8.84
C LEU A 966 -16.48 -9.88 10.03
N VAL A 967 -17.12 -9.06 10.87
CA VAL A 967 -16.60 -8.64 12.17
C VAL A 967 -17.56 -9.12 13.25
N ASN A 968 -17.11 -10.08 14.05
CA ASN A 968 -17.86 -10.57 15.21
C ASN A 968 -17.76 -9.55 16.35
N GLY A 969 -18.90 -9.21 16.96
CA GLY A 969 -18.96 -8.29 18.09
C GLY A 969 -18.66 -8.96 19.43
N ASN A 970 -18.91 -8.23 20.53
CA ASN A 970 -18.54 -8.69 21.86
C ASN A 970 -19.49 -9.77 22.38
N SER A 971 -18.92 -10.83 22.97
CA SER A 971 -19.68 -11.94 23.55
C SER A 971 -19.80 -11.91 25.06
N GLY A 972 -18.98 -11.10 25.75
CA GLY A 972 -19.06 -10.94 27.21
C GLY A 972 -18.98 -9.49 27.66
N LYS A 973 -17.99 -8.73 27.18
CA LYS A 973 -17.80 -7.33 27.50
C LYS A 973 -18.88 -6.44 26.86
N GLY A 974 -19.10 -5.25 27.41
CA GLY A 974 -19.94 -4.23 26.78
C GLY A 974 -19.39 -3.77 25.41
N PRO A 975 -20.24 -3.38 24.46
CA PRO A 975 -19.84 -3.03 23.09
C PRO A 975 -19.03 -1.74 23.01
N ALA A 976 -18.33 -1.55 21.88
CA ALA A 976 -17.49 -0.38 21.63
C ALA A 976 -18.23 0.80 20.96
N SER A 977 -19.47 0.58 20.49
CA SER A 977 -20.28 1.58 19.79
C SER A 977 -21.76 1.53 20.18
N THR A 978 -22.59 2.37 19.57
CA THR A 978 -24.05 2.36 19.72
C THR A 978 -24.68 1.15 19.01
N PRO A 979 -25.88 0.69 19.43
CA PRO A 979 -26.59 -0.41 18.76
C PRO A 979 -26.81 -0.20 17.25
N ASP A 980 -27.07 1.05 16.83
CA ASP A 980 -27.27 1.40 15.40
C ASP A 980 -26.00 1.17 14.55
N ASN A 981 -24.82 1.09 15.18
CA ASN A 981 -23.54 0.79 14.55
C ASN A 981 -23.09 -0.67 14.79
N GLY A 982 -24.01 -1.56 15.17
CA GLY A 982 -23.69 -2.95 15.53
C GLY A 982 -23.15 -3.13 16.95
N GLY A 983 -23.19 -2.09 17.78
CA GLY A 983 -22.70 -2.12 19.16
C GLY A 983 -23.69 -2.75 20.16
N PHE A 984 -23.67 -4.07 20.27
CA PHE A 984 -24.38 -4.84 21.27
C PHE A 984 -23.61 -6.12 21.64
N THR A 985 -24.10 -6.89 22.61
CA THR A 985 -23.47 -8.15 23.02
C THR A 985 -24.18 -9.35 22.38
N GLY A 986 -23.46 -10.36 21.93
CA GLY A 986 -24.01 -11.54 21.28
C GLY A 986 -22.93 -12.49 20.76
N TRP A 987 -23.29 -13.29 19.77
CA TRP A 987 -22.36 -14.18 19.08
C TRP A 987 -22.88 -14.47 17.67
N THR A 988 -22.06 -15.05 16.80
CA THR A 988 -22.43 -15.30 15.40
C THR A 988 -22.47 -16.79 15.12
N LEU A 989 -23.53 -17.27 14.48
CA LEU A 989 -23.62 -18.63 13.93
C LEU A 989 -23.43 -18.55 12.41
N LEU A 990 -22.34 -19.11 11.90
CA LEU A 990 -22.06 -19.22 10.49
C LEU A 990 -22.70 -20.51 9.96
N GLY A 991 -23.66 -20.38 9.06
CA GLY A 991 -24.24 -21.49 8.31
C GLY A 991 -23.57 -21.60 6.95
N LEU A 992 -22.93 -22.75 6.71
CA LEU A 992 -22.25 -23.06 5.45
C LEU A 992 -23.00 -24.13 4.66
N GLU A 993 -22.96 -24.04 3.34
CA GLU A 993 -23.44 -25.05 2.40
C GLU A 993 -22.28 -25.59 1.55
N PRO A 994 -21.45 -26.53 2.06
CA PRO A 994 -20.30 -27.07 1.33
C PRO A 994 -20.63 -27.54 -0.10
N ALA A 995 -21.83 -28.07 -0.33
CA ALA A 995 -22.31 -28.49 -1.64
C ALA A 995 -22.41 -27.38 -2.71
N ARG A 996 -22.37 -26.12 -2.27
CA ARG A 996 -22.53 -24.92 -3.11
C ARG A 996 -21.26 -24.09 -3.20
N GLY A 997 -20.17 -24.55 -2.58
CA GLY A 997 -18.87 -23.89 -2.65
C GLY A 997 -18.22 -23.96 -4.03
N ASP A 998 -18.68 -24.86 -4.92
CA ASP A 998 -18.27 -24.89 -6.33
C ASP A 998 -19.25 -24.07 -7.19
N ARG A 999 -18.75 -22.99 -7.81
CA ARG A 999 -19.33 -22.21 -8.94
C ARG A 999 -20.16 -20.97 -8.59
N GLY A 1000 -19.50 -19.81 -8.53
CA GLY A 1000 -19.98 -18.50 -9.02
C GLY A 1000 -21.38 -18.08 -8.60
N ASN A 1001 -21.79 -18.49 -7.40
CA ASN A 1001 -23.09 -18.22 -6.79
C ASN A 1001 -22.87 -18.20 -5.26
N ASP A 1002 -21.82 -17.48 -4.84
CA ASP A 1002 -21.24 -17.47 -3.49
C ASP A 1002 -22.22 -16.97 -2.42
N ASP A 1003 -23.24 -16.20 -2.84
CA ASP A 1003 -24.41 -15.78 -2.03
C ASP A 1003 -25.09 -16.93 -1.28
N ASP A 1004 -24.95 -18.16 -1.76
CA ASP A 1004 -25.59 -19.34 -1.21
C ASP A 1004 -24.65 -20.22 -0.36
N TRP A 1005 -23.33 -19.93 -0.32
CA TRP A 1005 -22.37 -20.75 0.42
C TRP A 1005 -22.34 -20.39 1.90
N LEU A 1006 -22.22 -19.11 2.25
CA LEU A 1006 -22.12 -18.62 3.63
C LEU A 1006 -23.30 -17.74 4.02
N ARG A 1007 -23.87 -18.01 5.19
CA ARG A 1007 -24.87 -17.18 5.86
C ARG A 1007 -24.44 -16.94 7.29
N ALA A 1008 -24.47 -15.69 7.75
CA ALA A 1008 -24.17 -15.33 9.13
C ALA A 1008 -25.43 -14.94 9.88
N GLU A 1009 -25.75 -15.68 10.93
CA GLU A 1009 -26.81 -15.35 11.88
C GLU A 1009 -26.19 -14.68 13.11
N VAL A 1010 -26.37 -13.36 13.21
CA VAL A 1010 -25.90 -12.55 14.34
C VAL A 1010 -26.93 -12.65 15.47
N ARG A 1011 -26.59 -13.46 16.46
CA ARG A 1011 -27.44 -13.77 17.61
C ARG A 1011 -27.17 -12.79 18.74
N ALA A 1012 -27.95 -11.70 18.75
CA ALA A 1012 -27.95 -10.76 19.86
C ALA A 1012 -28.37 -11.46 21.16
N ARG A 1013 -27.68 -11.17 22.27
CA ARG A 1013 -28.10 -11.60 23.61
C ARG A 1013 -29.46 -10.98 23.93
N VAL A 1014 -30.43 -11.79 24.36
CA VAL A 1014 -31.76 -11.31 24.73
C VAL A 1014 -31.98 -11.41 26.24
N ASP A 1015 -32.10 -10.26 26.93
CA ASP A 1015 -32.62 -10.25 28.31
C ASP A 1015 -34.15 -10.06 28.32
N ALA A 1016 -34.68 -9.29 27.37
CA ALA A 1016 -36.10 -9.21 27.05
C ALA A 1016 -36.28 -8.75 25.59
N ILE A 1017 -37.41 -9.11 24.96
CA ILE A 1017 -37.77 -8.67 23.60
C ILE A 1017 -39.15 -8.01 23.60
N ALA A 1018 -39.29 -6.91 22.86
CA ALA A 1018 -40.53 -6.18 22.70
C ALA A 1018 -40.88 -5.99 21.22
N LEU A 1019 -42.15 -6.20 20.86
CA LEU A 1019 -42.70 -5.98 19.52
C LEU A 1019 -43.75 -4.87 19.56
N THR A 1020 -43.52 -3.81 18.79
CA THR A 1020 -44.44 -2.69 18.63
C THR A 1020 -45.11 -2.76 17.26
N ALA A 1021 -46.44 -2.93 17.24
CA ALA A 1021 -47.26 -2.83 16.04
C ALA A 1021 -48.69 -2.38 16.37
N PRO A 1022 -49.45 -1.81 15.40
CA PRO A 1022 -50.81 -1.36 15.60
C PRO A 1022 -51.73 -2.52 16.00
N ALA A 1023 -52.59 -2.36 17.00
CA ALA A 1023 -53.56 -3.40 17.34
C ALA A 1023 -54.63 -3.59 16.25
N THR A 1024 -54.85 -2.56 15.42
CA THR A 1024 -55.85 -2.55 14.35
C THR A 1024 -55.31 -1.81 13.12
N LEU A 1025 -55.61 -2.32 11.92
CA LEU A 1025 -55.30 -1.69 10.63
C LEU A 1025 -56.54 -1.69 9.71
N GLY A 1026 -56.62 -0.75 8.77
CA GLY A 1026 -57.59 -0.82 7.67
C GLY A 1026 -57.02 -1.62 6.49
N VAL A 1027 -57.88 -2.15 5.62
CA VAL A 1027 -57.43 -2.72 4.34
C VAL A 1027 -56.80 -1.61 3.47
N GLY A 1028 -55.59 -1.84 2.98
CA GLY A 1028 -54.75 -0.89 2.25
C GLY A 1028 -54.10 0.18 3.13
N ALA A 1029 -54.22 0.08 4.47
CA ALA A 1029 -53.57 1.01 5.38
C ALA A 1029 -52.21 0.48 5.82
N THR A 1030 -51.20 1.35 5.79
CA THR A 1030 -49.86 1.10 6.31
C THR A 1030 -49.72 1.67 7.73
N GLY A 1031 -49.11 0.92 8.63
CA GLY A 1031 -48.68 1.34 9.96
C GLY A 1031 -47.20 1.06 10.21
N ALA A 1032 -46.68 1.50 11.35
CA ALA A 1032 -45.30 1.24 11.76
C ALA A 1032 -45.19 -0.08 12.54
N VAL A 1033 -44.14 -0.85 12.27
CA VAL A 1033 -43.77 -2.05 13.03
C VAL A 1033 -42.30 -1.99 13.38
N SER A 1034 -41.96 -2.34 14.62
CA SER A 1034 -40.58 -2.41 15.07
C SER A 1034 -40.45 -3.39 16.24
N ALA A 1035 -39.25 -3.92 16.43
CA ALA A 1035 -38.93 -4.75 17.59
C ALA A 1035 -37.60 -4.30 18.21
N THR A 1036 -37.47 -4.52 19.51
CA THR A 1036 -36.27 -4.19 20.28
C THR A 1036 -35.91 -5.29 21.25
N VAL A 1037 -34.61 -5.46 21.50
CA VAL A 1037 -34.04 -6.35 22.51
C VAL A 1037 -33.43 -5.50 23.62
N GLU A 1038 -33.68 -5.86 24.88
CA GLU A 1038 -33.04 -5.26 26.04
C GLU A 1038 -31.80 -6.06 26.43
N GLN A 1039 -30.73 -5.34 26.77
CA GLN A 1039 -29.46 -5.87 27.27
C GLN A 1039 -28.95 -5.07 28.46
N ASP A 1040 -28.35 -5.78 29.43
CA ASP A 1040 -27.61 -5.21 30.56
C ASP A 1040 -28.46 -4.24 31.43
N GLY A 1041 -29.79 -4.35 31.34
CA GLY A 1041 -30.76 -3.54 32.07
C GLY A 1041 -30.88 -2.06 31.64
N ALA A 1042 -30.16 -1.62 30.60
CA ALA A 1042 -30.17 -0.21 30.18
C ALA A 1042 -29.99 0.00 28.66
N ARG A 1043 -29.58 -1.02 27.88
CA ARG A 1043 -29.35 -0.91 26.44
C ARG A 1043 -30.54 -1.50 25.69
N THR A 1044 -31.18 -0.69 24.86
CA THR A 1044 -32.19 -1.12 23.90
C THR A 1044 -31.55 -1.25 22.52
N VAL A 1045 -31.54 -2.46 21.98
CA VAL A 1045 -30.98 -2.82 20.67
C VAL A 1045 -32.13 -2.96 19.66
N PRO A 1046 -32.18 -2.20 18.56
CA PRO A 1046 -33.20 -2.37 17.55
C PRO A 1046 -33.01 -3.71 16.82
N VAL A 1047 -34.11 -4.41 16.54
CA VAL A 1047 -34.10 -5.65 15.75
C VAL A 1047 -34.11 -5.29 14.27
N GLN A 1048 -32.95 -4.87 13.79
CA GLN A 1048 -32.61 -4.53 12.42
C GLN A 1048 -31.17 -4.94 12.17
N TRP A 1049 -30.72 -4.93 10.91
CA TRP A 1049 -29.32 -5.24 10.59
C TRP A 1049 -28.36 -4.43 11.49
N PRO A 1050 -27.31 -5.05 12.06
CA PRO A 1050 -26.84 -6.41 11.81
C PRO A 1050 -27.50 -7.50 12.68
N VAL A 1051 -28.52 -7.21 13.50
CA VAL A 1051 -29.23 -8.24 14.28
C VAL A 1051 -30.02 -9.16 13.37
N SER A 1052 -29.80 -10.48 13.49
CA SER A 1052 -30.62 -11.49 12.85
C SER A 1052 -31.89 -11.77 13.64
N ALA A 1053 -33.02 -11.89 12.92
CA ALA A 1053 -34.31 -12.19 13.52
C ALA A 1053 -35.15 -13.09 12.62
N GLN A 1054 -36.20 -13.70 13.19
CA GLN A 1054 -37.21 -14.44 12.42
C GLN A 1054 -38.57 -13.75 12.60
N TRP A 1055 -38.95 -12.93 11.63
CA TRP A 1055 -40.28 -12.35 11.55
C TRP A 1055 -41.26 -13.34 10.91
N GLY A 1056 -42.50 -13.33 11.36
CA GLY A 1056 -43.54 -14.16 10.77
C GLY A 1056 -44.83 -14.20 11.57
N GLY A 1057 -45.46 -15.37 11.58
CA GLY A 1057 -46.64 -15.67 12.35
C GLY A 1057 -47.91 -15.91 11.51
N ALA A 1058 -49.03 -16.15 12.19
CA ALA A 1058 -50.26 -16.59 11.53
C ALA A 1058 -50.90 -15.44 10.72
N GLY A 1059 -51.11 -15.66 9.42
CA GLY A 1059 -51.71 -14.66 8.54
C GLY A 1059 -50.77 -13.50 8.17
N VAL A 1060 -49.46 -13.66 8.38
CA VAL A 1060 -48.43 -12.65 8.09
C VAL A 1060 -47.63 -13.08 6.86
N TRP A 1061 -47.45 -12.16 5.92
CA TRP A 1061 -46.40 -12.23 4.89
C TRP A 1061 -45.25 -11.34 5.32
N VAL A 1062 -44.01 -11.80 5.21
CA VAL A 1062 -42.81 -10.98 5.48
C VAL A 1062 -42.21 -10.61 4.14
N GLY A 1063 -42.17 -9.31 3.84
CA GLY A 1063 -41.79 -8.76 2.55
C GLY A 1063 -42.85 -7.82 1.98
N ALA A 1064 -42.61 -7.34 0.75
CA ALA A 1064 -43.44 -6.33 0.10
C ALA A 1064 -44.90 -6.77 -0.09
N ALA A 1065 -45.84 -5.85 0.13
CA ALA A 1065 -47.28 -6.12 0.10
C ALA A 1065 -47.80 -6.61 -1.26
N ASP A 1066 -47.19 -6.17 -2.36
CA ASP A 1066 -47.56 -6.53 -3.74
C ASP A 1066 -47.16 -7.97 -4.11
N THR A 1067 -46.15 -8.52 -3.47
CA THR A 1067 -45.73 -9.92 -3.58
C THR A 1067 -46.51 -10.87 -2.66
N ALA A 1068 -47.33 -10.32 -1.75
CA ALA A 1068 -47.98 -11.09 -0.71
C ALA A 1068 -48.98 -12.11 -1.27
N PRO A 1069 -48.96 -13.36 -0.78
CA PRO A 1069 -49.91 -14.38 -1.21
C PRO A 1069 -51.33 -14.03 -0.72
N ARG A 1070 -52.36 -14.48 -1.46
CA ARG A 1070 -53.78 -14.15 -1.19
C ARG A 1070 -54.31 -14.54 0.20
N TRP A 1071 -53.60 -15.40 0.92
CA TRP A 1071 -53.96 -15.81 2.28
C TRP A 1071 -53.45 -14.83 3.35
N ALA A 1072 -52.46 -13.99 3.04
CA ALA A 1072 -51.91 -13.04 3.99
C ALA A 1072 -52.98 -12.03 4.40
N VAL A 1073 -53.03 -11.72 5.69
CA VAL A 1073 -53.91 -10.71 6.30
C VAL A 1073 -53.15 -9.39 6.41
N VAL A 1074 -51.86 -9.47 6.76
CA VAL A 1074 -50.92 -8.35 6.77
C VAL A 1074 -49.65 -8.69 6.00
N ALA A 1075 -48.99 -7.69 5.43
CA ALA A 1075 -47.59 -7.75 5.00
C ALA A 1075 -46.75 -6.97 6.01
N VAL A 1076 -45.63 -7.52 6.46
CA VAL A 1076 -44.66 -6.90 7.36
C VAL A 1076 -43.36 -6.75 6.59
N ASP A 1077 -42.85 -5.53 6.52
CA ASP A 1077 -41.52 -5.22 5.99
C ASP A 1077 -40.66 -4.71 7.15
N PRO A 1078 -39.83 -5.59 7.76
CA PRO A 1078 -38.97 -5.22 8.87
C PRO A 1078 -37.91 -4.18 8.50
N ALA A 1079 -37.37 -4.24 7.28
CA ALA A 1079 -36.34 -3.32 6.81
C ALA A 1079 -36.92 -1.90 6.63
N ALA A 1080 -38.13 -1.80 6.08
CA ALA A 1080 -38.83 -0.51 5.99
C ALA A 1080 -39.50 -0.08 7.31
N GLY A 1081 -39.59 -0.97 8.31
CA GLY A 1081 -40.33 -0.73 9.55
C GLY A 1081 -41.84 -0.54 9.33
N THR A 1082 -42.41 -1.18 8.30
CA THR A 1082 -43.83 -1.00 7.93
C THR A 1082 -44.66 -2.29 7.99
N ILE A 1083 -45.95 -2.14 8.28
CA ILE A 1083 -46.95 -3.21 8.25
C ILE A 1083 -48.18 -2.73 7.48
N GLU A 1084 -48.63 -3.48 6.48
CA GLU A 1084 -49.79 -3.16 5.65
C GLU A 1084 -50.93 -4.16 5.86
N GLY A 1085 -52.16 -3.66 6.05
CA GLY A 1085 -53.36 -4.49 6.07
C GLY A 1085 -53.79 -4.90 4.67
N LEU A 1086 -53.67 -6.17 4.30
CA LEU A 1086 -53.97 -6.65 2.94
C LEU A 1086 -55.44 -7.04 2.74
N ARG A 1087 -56.07 -7.59 3.79
CA ARG A 1087 -57.48 -8.00 3.77
C ARG A 1087 -58.05 -8.11 5.18
N ALA A 1088 -59.37 -8.01 5.28
CA ALA A 1088 -60.04 -8.14 6.57
C ALA A 1088 -59.79 -9.51 7.22
N GLY A 1089 -59.38 -9.52 8.49
CA GLY A 1089 -59.01 -10.74 9.21
C GLY A 1089 -58.17 -10.45 10.45
N ALA A 1090 -57.85 -11.50 11.21
CA ALA A 1090 -56.89 -11.42 12.31
C ALA A 1090 -55.54 -11.99 11.86
N ALA A 1091 -54.46 -11.33 12.23
CA ALA A 1091 -53.08 -11.80 12.06
C ALA A 1091 -52.37 -11.83 13.42
N THR A 1092 -51.42 -12.74 13.57
CA THR A 1092 -50.52 -12.79 14.72
C THR A 1092 -49.11 -12.59 14.19
N VAL A 1093 -48.53 -11.43 14.48
CA VAL A 1093 -47.14 -11.09 14.13
C VAL A 1093 -46.22 -11.60 15.23
N THR A 1094 -45.18 -12.31 14.84
CA THR A 1094 -44.12 -12.82 15.72
C THR A 1094 -42.77 -12.32 15.25
N VAL A 1095 -41.87 -12.08 16.20
CA VAL A 1095 -40.44 -11.84 15.95
C VAL A 1095 -39.65 -12.67 16.97
N THR A 1096 -38.71 -13.48 16.49
CA THR A 1096 -37.81 -14.27 17.32
C THR A 1096 -36.38 -13.78 17.14
N VAL A 1097 -35.65 -13.58 18.24
CA VAL A 1097 -34.22 -13.25 18.24
C VAL A 1097 -33.55 -14.19 19.23
N ASN A 1098 -32.52 -14.93 18.79
CA ASN A 1098 -31.74 -15.87 19.62
C ASN A 1098 -32.64 -16.76 20.52
N GLY A 1099 -33.65 -17.39 19.90
CA GLY A 1099 -34.60 -18.29 20.56
C GLY A 1099 -35.76 -17.64 21.33
N GLU A 1100 -35.72 -16.33 21.60
CA GLU A 1100 -36.74 -15.61 22.37
C GLU A 1100 -37.76 -14.90 21.45
N THR A 1101 -39.07 -15.10 21.69
CA THR A 1101 -40.14 -14.62 20.79
C THR A 1101 -41.03 -13.56 21.42
N ALA A 1102 -41.26 -12.45 20.72
CA ALA A 1102 -42.35 -11.50 20.99
C ALA A 1102 -43.53 -11.70 20.03
N ILE A 1103 -44.76 -11.51 20.52
CA ILE A 1103 -46.01 -11.79 19.79
C ILE A 1103 -46.95 -10.57 19.86
N ARG A 1104 -47.60 -10.25 18.74
CA ARG A 1104 -48.61 -9.18 18.64
C ARG A 1104 -49.79 -9.60 17.76
N GLU A 1105 -51.00 -9.51 18.29
CA GLU A 1105 -52.23 -9.69 17.51
C GLU A 1105 -52.65 -8.39 16.80
N ILE A 1106 -53.05 -8.53 15.53
CA ILE A 1106 -53.46 -7.43 14.65
C ILE A 1106 -54.83 -7.77 14.07
N LEU A 1107 -55.78 -6.84 14.16
CA LEU A 1107 -57.09 -6.96 13.50
C LEU A 1107 -57.17 -6.01 12.30
N VAL A 1108 -57.31 -6.55 11.09
CA VAL A 1108 -57.55 -5.77 9.88
C VAL A 1108 -59.05 -5.62 9.66
N GLY A 1109 -59.55 -4.37 9.77
CA GLY A 1109 -60.93 -3.99 9.49
C GLY A 1109 -61.11 -3.57 8.03
N GLY A 1110 -62.29 -3.85 7.48
CA GLY A 1110 -62.65 -3.52 6.09
C GLY A 1110 -62.96 -2.06 5.83
#